data_AF-A0A812HFY4-F1
#
_entry.id   AF-A0A812HFY4-F1
#
_cell.length_a   1.000
_cell.length_b   1.000
_cell.length_c   1.000
_cell.angle_alpha   90.00
_cell.angle_beta   90.00
_cell.angle_gamma   90.00
#
_symmetry.space_group_name_H-M   'P 1'
#
loop_
_entity.id
_entity.type
_entity.pdbx_description
1 polymer ?
#
loop_
_entity_poly.entity_id
_entity_poly.type
_entity_poly.pdbx_seq_one_letter_code
_entity_poly.pdbx_strand_id
1 'polypeptide(L)'
;MATLAHFWVAVAAVFQAVSGQIEIKVAGSSTVFPVANAWANSMDNASSFAITIEGGGSSSGARRVCKHRGDPDHVDVGDMSRNWKESEALLLDDGYTWECRSSLVRVTQIQVGTDGLAVVVAKNPGENGRAHDCLTSPEVGGLTLAMLHWMFTNWTSEQLQDYGLDLASVLPNDDGDGVKEWSDLSWACPEVPINTYGPGSDSGTYDFFAEATLCKDCFAGNEGYEAEAFAYCPSDKHHDLEQLTTEGDIAAYIQSQRPVNCYMHSESDYQLYQWLSADTGGIAYFGYAYYATFTGQLTVARIASDAYKGVKDTADAKVEPSTYTITDGSYSVYKRRLYMNVDNKAWDRVHPYLSYGFSAEGQSLVASVGYVGVNAALLAKMKIRIEERGNEEADYVSVAPSNCAIGTELSAVPYVNQLPGTHEMEPGHMDPNNVSSCLVRVLGTETHIHQRHPLPRFGNNKINYTCARCQPGTFKFLDTPTACTRCEAGRFSDQDGREGGVGVGRGERGKKVQKGAKGSQHPTSPKLTEVGQSTCGLCDVGYEAVNGTSCRACEPGFYKSEAAAATCSPCTAGKFNNQSAQASCSFCGPGFFAPGGSTQCFACPLNEIAPVPGSAACSYCGEGFTTVQVGSTACSRCRAGSYRSVEPQCVRCPEPKTTAFQGAVLVGDCVCPAGQYLRDGLAGDSVEAMASGNCTECG
;
A
#
# COMPACT_ATOMS: atom_id res chain seq x y z
N MET A 1 -44.68 -40.70 8.52
CA MET A 1 -44.26 -41.84 9.37
C MET A 1 -43.19 -42.63 8.61
N ALA A 2 -42.22 -43.17 9.35
CA ALA A 2 -41.08 -44.00 8.91
C ALA A 2 -39.78 -43.23 8.60
N THR A 3 -39.06 -42.98 9.69
CA THR A 3 -37.61 -42.78 9.83
C THR A 3 -36.79 -43.91 9.19
N LEU A 4 -35.72 -43.57 8.45
CA LEU A 4 -34.63 -44.49 8.11
C LEU A 4 -33.29 -43.77 8.33
N ALA A 5 -32.72 -44.00 9.51
CA ALA A 5 -31.37 -43.63 9.88
C ALA A 5 -30.36 -44.48 9.10
N HIS A 6 -29.49 -43.84 8.31
CA HIS A 6 -28.32 -44.49 7.75
C HIS A 6 -27.13 -44.30 8.70
N PHE A 7 -26.67 -45.43 9.23
CA PHE A 7 -25.47 -45.58 10.04
C PHE A 7 -24.23 -45.08 9.29
N TRP A 8 -23.58 -44.03 9.80
CA TRP A 8 -22.18 -43.75 9.50
C TRP A 8 -21.30 -44.67 10.35
N VAL A 9 -20.63 -45.63 9.72
CA VAL A 9 -19.52 -46.34 10.36
C VAL A 9 -18.34 -45.39 10.40
N ALA A 10 -18.06 -44.84 11.58
CA ALA A 10 -16.83 -44.11 11.83
C ALA A 10 -15.66 -45.09 11.74
N VAL A 11 -14.91 -45.05 10.63
CA VAL A 11 -13.57 -45.60 10.59
C VAL A 11 -12.71 -44.65 11.42
N ALA A 12 -12.55 -44.97 12.71
CA ALA A 12 -11.51 -44.35 13.52
C ALA A 12 -10.16 -44.78 12.94
N ALA A 13 -9.59 -43.96 12.07
CA ALA A 13 -8.17 -44.05 11.75
C ALA A 13 -7.41 -43.80 13.06
N VAL A 14 -6.84 -44.86 13.62
CA VAL A 14 -5.87 -44.75 14.71
C VAL A 14 -4.63 -44.12 14.09
N PHE A 15 -4.55 -42.78 14.16
CA PHE A 15 -3.30 -42.07 13.92
C PHE A 15 -2.31 -42.52 14.99
N GLN A 16 -1.40 -43.42 14.63
CA GLN A 16 -0.21 -43.62 15.43
C GLN A 16 0.63 -42.35 15.28
N ALA A 17 0.82 -41.62 16.37
CA ALA A 17 1.77 -40.51 16.43
C ALA A 17 3.16 -41.06 16.06
N VAL A 18 3.68 -40.64 14.92
CA VAL A 18 5.06 -40.95 14.52
C VAL A 18 5.97 -40.13 15.44
N SER A 19 6.53 -40.78 16.45
CA SER A 19 7.53 -40.21 17.36
C SER A 19 8.73 -39.70 16.54
N GLY A 20 8.83 -38.38 16.34
CA GLY A 20 9.97 -37.73 15.68
C GLY A 20 9.67 -36.50 14.82
N GLN A 21 8.40 -36.16 14.56
CA GLN A 21 8.05 -34.97 13.78
C GLN A 21 8.13 -33.67 14.61
N ILE A 22 8.56 -32.57 13.96
CA ILE A 22 8.56 -31.23 14.57
C ILE A 22 7.14 -30.67 14.50
N GLU A 23 6.50 -30.45 15.65
CA GLU A 23 5.17 -29.82 15.74
C GLU A 23 5.28 -28.29 15.64
N ILE A 24 4.47 -27.68 14.77
CA ILE A 24 4.33 -26.23 14.64
C ILE A 24 2.85 -25.88 14.75
N LYS A 25 2.50 -24.98 15.67
CA LYS A 25 1.13 -24.48 15.84
C LYS A 25 1.00 -23.06 15.33
N VAL A 26 0.09 -22.84 14.39
CA VAL A 26 -0.23 -21.53 13.83
C VAL A 26 -1.71 -21.23 14.09
N ALA A 27 -2.03 -20.01 14.52
CA ALA A 27 -3.43 -19.59 14.56
C ALA A 27 -3.66 -18.08 14.44
N GLY A 28 -4.87 -17.73 14.00
CA GLY A 28 -5.34 -16.35 13.97
C GLY A 28 -6.17 -16.00 12.74
N SER A 29 -5.70 -15.05 11.95
CA SER A 29 -6.42 -14.40 10.85
C SER A 29 -6.93 -15.38 9.79
N SER A 30 -8.24 -15.35 9.54
CA SER A 30 -8.87 -16.04 8.39
C SER A 30 -8.33 -15.54 7.05
N THR A 31 -7.82 -14.31 6.98
CA THR A 31 -7.15 -13.77 5.79
C THR A 31 -5.77 -14.39 5.59
N VAL A 32 -5.01 -14.67 6.66
CA VAL A 32 -3.66 -15.25 6.53
C VAL A 32 -3.71 -16.79 6.44
N PHE A 33 -4.78 -17.41 6.93
CA PHE A 33 -5.02 -18.84 6.93
C PHE A 33 -4.75 -19.54 5.57
N PRO A 34 -5.20 -19.05 4.40
CA PRO A 34 -4.93 -19.68 3.11
C PRO A 34 -3.42 -19.76 2.77
N VAL A 35 -2.66 -18.70 3.09
CA VAL A 35 -1.19 -18.69 2.91
C VAL A 35 -0.55 -19.72 3.82
N ALA A 36 -0.93 -19.71 5.10
CA ALA A 36 -0.38 -20.62 6.09
C ALA A 36 -0.61 -22.08 5.66
N ASN A 37 -1.84 -22.39 5.21
CA ASN A 37 -2.26 -23.72 4.80
C ASN A 37 -1.58 -24.18 3.51
N ALA A 38 -1.42 -23.30 2.51
CA ALA A 38 -0.70 -23.62 1.28
C ALA A 38 0.77 -23.97 1.55
N TRP A 39 1.42 -23.22 2.45
CA TRP A 39 2.78 -23.51 2.86
C TRP A 39 2.89 -24.83 3.63
N ALA A 40 1.98 -25.08 4.57
CA ALA A 40 1.97 -26.31 5.36
C ALA A 40 1.76 -27.54 4.48
N ASN A 41 0.76 -27.53 3.59
CA ASN A 41 0.48 -28.65 2.68
C ASN A 41 1.66 -28.99 1.77
N SER A 42 2.42 -27.97 1.35
CA SER A 42 3.59 -28.19 0.52
C SER A 42 4.76 -28.80 1.30
N MET A 43 4.90 -28.47 2.58
CA MET A 43 5.93 -29.01 3.46
C MET A 43 5.60 -30.38 4.06
N ASP A 44 4.31 -30.69 4.25
CA ASP A 44 3.86 -31.97 4.81
C ASP A 44 4.26 -33.16 3.91
N ASN A 45 4.35 -32.93 2.59
CA ASN A 45 4.92 -33.88 1.64
C ASN A 45 6.40 -34.25 1.89
N ALA A 46 7.11 -33.57 2.83
CA ALA A 46 8.49 -33.86 3.24
C ALA A 46 8.61 -34.77 4.49
N SER A 47 7.50 -35.28 5.05
CA SER A 47 7.42 -36.29 6.15
C SER A 47 8.00 -35.92 7.54
N SER A 48 8.63 -34.75 7.70
CA SER A 48 9.37 -34.37 8.93
C SER A 48 8.66 -33.39 9.87
N PHE A 49 7.52 -32.81 9.46
CA PHE A 49 6.82 -31.76 10.19
C PHE A 49 5.36 -32.14 10.44
N ALA A 50 4.80 -31.71 11.56
CA ALA A 50 3.38 -31.76 11.85
C ALA A 50 2.89 -30.32 12.08
N ILE A 51 2.23 -29.72 11.10
CA ILE A 51 1.84 -28.30 11.13
C ILE A 51 0.32 -28.21 11.35
N THR A 52 -0.10 -27.62 12.46
CA THR A 52 -1.51 -27.39 12.80
C THR A 52 -1.84 -25.93 12.60
N ILE A 53 -2.90 -25.64 11.83
CA ILE A 53 -3.32 -24.28 11.51
C ILE A 53 -4.78 -24.10 11.90
N GLU A 54 -5.07 -23.08 12.69
CA GLU A 54 -6.42 -22.79 13.17
C GLU A 54 -6.83 -21.33 12.90
N GLY A 55 -8.06 -21.12 12.42
CA GLY A 55 -8.63 -19.78 12.28
C GLY A 55 -9.04 -19.13 13.62
N GLY A 56 -9.57 -17.91 13.55
CA GLY A 56 -10.11 -17.20 14.72
C GLY A 56 -9.98 -15.66 14.71
N GLY A 57 -9.40 -15.08 13.65
CA GLY A 57 -9.19 -13.65 13.48
C GLY A 57 -7.87 -13.13 14.08
N SER A 58 -7.42 -11.96 13.61
CA SER A 58 -6.13 -11.35 14.01
C SER A 58 -6.00 -11.11 15.53
N SER A 59 -7.10 -10.79 16.22
CA SER A 59 -7.10 -10.64 17.69
C SER A 59 -6.93 -11.98 18.40
N SER A 60 -7.42 -13.08 17.81
CA SER A 60 -7.19 -14.43 18.34
C SER A 60 -5.74 -14.84 18.14
N GLY A 61 -5.15 -14.58 16.96
CA GLY A 61 -3.72 -14.84 16.71
C GLY A 61 -2.82 -14.11 17.69
N ALA A 62 -3.06 -12.80 17.89
CA ALA A 62 -2.35 -11.99 18.89
C ALA A 62 -2.48 -12.56 20.31
N ARG A 63 -3.70 -12.90 20.74
CA ARG A 63 -3.96 -13.45 22.07
C ARG A 63 -3.26 -14.79 22.28
N ARG A 64 -3.31 -15.69 21.29
CA ARG A 64 -2.80 -17.07 21.40
C ARG A 64 -1.28 -17.12 21.40
N VAL A 65 -0.59 -16.36 20.54
CA VAL A 65 0.88 -16.30 20.59
C VAL A 65 1.38 -15.66 21.89
N CYS A 66 0.62 -14.71 22.45
CA CYS A 66 0.94 -14.08 23.73
C CYS A 66 0.59 -14.92 24.97
N LYS A 67 -0.03 -16.09 24.83
CA LYS A 67 -0.22 -17.01 25.97
C LYS A 67 1.13 -17.52 26.48
N HIS A 68 1.19 -17.89 27.75
CA HIS A 68 2.35 -18.61 28.28
C HIS A 68 2.51 -19.95 27.55
N ARG A 69 3.75 -20.35 27.22
CA ARG A 69 4.03 -21.56 26.41
C ARG A 69 3.48 -22.89 26.97
N GLY A 70 3.21 -22.96 28.27
CA GLY A 70 2.59 -24.13 28.90
C GLY A 70 1.07 -24.14 28.83
N ASP A 71 0.44 -23.06 28.34
CA ASP A 71 -0.99 -22.97 28.09
C ASP A 71 -1.34 -23.82 26.85
N PRO A 72 -2.34 -24.72 26.90
CA PRO A 72 -2.71 -25.55 25.76
C PRO A 72 -3.14 -24.74 24.53
N ASP A 73 -3.62 -23.50 24.72
CA ASP A 73 -4.06 -22.62 23.63
C ASP A 73 -2.91 -21.80 23.01
N HIS A 74 -1.69 -21.89 23.56
CA HIS A 74 -0.51 -21.22 23.01
C HIS A 74 -0.14 -21.77 21.63
N VAL A 75 0.26 -20.85 20.75
CA VAL A 75 0.71 -21.16 19.38
C VAL A 75 2.09 -20.57 19.13
N ASP A 76 2.87 -21.23 18.29
CA ASP A 76 4.21 -20.79 17.91
C ASP A 76 4.17 -19.56 17.00
N VAL A 77 3.11 -19.46 16.18
CA VAL A 77 2.90 -18.37 15.23
C VAL A 77 1.47 -17.82 15.37
N GLY A 78 1.36 -16.54 15.72
CA GLY A 78 0.12 -15.80 15.68
C GLY A 78 -0.01 -15.02 14.36
N ASP A 79 -0.87 -15.47 13.45
CA ASP A 79 -1.05 -14.79 12.16
C ASP A 79 -2.10 -13.66 12.23
N MET A 80 -1.84 -12.58 11.49
CA MET A 80 -2.61 -11.33 11.60
C MET A 80 -2.67 -10.60 10.25
N SER A 81 -3.83 -10.07 9.90
CA SER A 81 -4.05 -9.18 8.74
C SER A 81 -4.03 -7.68 9.10
N ARG A 82 -3.38 -7.35 10.23
CA ARG A 82 -3.19 -6.00 10.77
C ARG A 82 -1.94 -5.94 11.66
N ASN A 83 -1.48 -4.73 11.96
CA ASN A 83 -0.48 -4.52 13.01
C ASN A 83 -1.03 -4.80 14.41
N TRP A 84 -0.15 -4.99 15.39
CA TRP A 84 -0.47 -5.10 16.81
C TRP A 84 -1.21 -3.86 17.33
N LYS A 85 -2.16 -4.06 18.25
CA LYS A 85 -2.73 -2.96 19.04
C LYS A 85 -1.83 -2.68 20.24
N GLU A 86 -1.79 -1.42 20.70
CA GLU A 86 -1.01 -1.04 21.89
C GLU A 86 -1.42 -1.80 23.17
N SER A 87 -2.68 -2.24 23.22
CA SER A 87 -3.24 -3.07 24.29
C SER A 87 -2.83 -4.54 24.22
N GLU A 88 -2.33 -5.02 23.07
CA GLU A 88 -1.93 -6.41 22.84
C GLU A 88 -0.42 -6.61 23.06
N ALA A 89 0.40 -5.72 22.50
CA ALA A 89 1.86 -5.78 22.62
C ALA A 89 2.52 -4.40 22.45
N LEU A 90 3.76 -4.28 22.92
CA LEU A 90 4.61 -3.10 22.79
C LEU A 90 5.70 -3.34 21.73
N LEU A 91 5.89 -2.40 20.83
CA LEU A 91 6.98 -2.43 19.85
C LEU A 91 8.31 -2.08 20.54
N LEU A 92 9.34 -2.86 20.23
CA LEU A 92 10.72 -2.63 20.70
C LEU A 92 11.52 -1.79 19.71
N ASP A 93 12.72 -1.39 20.11
CA ASP A 93 13.58 -0.44 19.39
C ASP A 93 14.02 -0.88 17.99
N ASP A 94 14.11 -2.20 17.75
CA ASP A 94 14.42 -2.77 16.45
C ASP A 94 13.31 -2.57 15.40
N GLY A 95 12.11 -2.18 15.81
CA GLY A 95 10.99 -1.88 14.92
C GLY A 95 10.29 -3.11 14.34
N TYR A 96 10.49 -4.32 14.90
CA TYR A 96 9.75 -5.53 14.50
C TYR A 96 9.60 -6.60 15.57
N THR A 97 10.30 -6.50 16.69
CA THR A 97 10.07 -7.32 17.87
C THR A 97 9.01 -6.65 18.73
N TRP A 98 8.04 -7.44 19.17
CA TRP A 98 6.96 -7.01 20.03
C TRP A 98 7.01 -7.79 21.33
N GLU A 99 6.75 -7.12 22.45
CA GLU A 99 6.58 -7.77 23.74
C GLU A 99 5.12 -7.74 24.16
N CYS A 100 4.55 -8.92 24.40
CA CYS A 100 3.16 -9.09 24.76
C CYS A 100 2.81 -8.34 26.06
N ARG A 101 1.64 -7.70 26.12
CA ARG A 101 1.17 -7.04 27.35
C ARG A 101 0.72 -8.04 28.42
N SER A 102 0.21 -9.19 27.99
CA SER A 102 -0.36 -10.21 28.87
C SER A 102 0.66 -11.22 29.43
N SER A 103 1.90 -11.21 28.94
CA SER A 103 2.93 -12.18 29.29
C SER A 103 4.33 -11.64 29.00
N LEU A 104 5.38 -12.38 29.34
CA LEU A 104 6.76 -12.05 28.95
C LEU A 104 7.17 -12.64 27.59
N VAL A 105 6.18 -13.01 26.76
CA VAL A 105 6.46 -13.56 25.42
C VAL A 105 6.88 -12.41 24.50
N ARG A 106 8.04 -12.59 23.85
CA ARG A 106 8.51 -11.73 22.77
C ARG A 106 8.23 -12.41 21.44
N VAL A 107 7.76 -11.63 20.47
CA VAL A 107 7.36 -12.11 19.16
C VAL A 107 8.00 -11.27 18.07
N THR A 108 8.54 -11.92 17.06
CA THR A 108 9.10 -11.26 15.88
C THR A 108 8.05 -11.21 14.78
N GLN A 109 7.75 -10.01 14.29
CA GLN A 109 6.78 -9.82 13.22
C GLN A 109 7.40 -9.98 11.83
N ILE A 110 6.87 -10.94 11.07
CA ILE A 110 7.27 -11.23 9.69
C ILE A 110 6.11 -10.91 8.75
N GLN A 111 6.32 -10.00 7.80
CA GLN A 111 5.31 -9.72 6.76
C GLN A 111 5.43 -10.76 5.64
N VAL A 112 4.40 -11.58 5.46
CA VAL A 112 4.40 -12.71 4.52
C VAL A 112 3.81 -12.38 3.15
N GLY A 113 3.02 -11.31 3.08
CA GLY A 113 2.38 -10.85 1.85
C GLY A 113 1.52 -9.62 2.09
N THR A 114 0.75 -9.25 1.08
CA THR A 114 -0.21 -8.16 1.15
C THR A 114 -1.48 -8.57 0.40
N ASP A 115 -2.61 -8.50 1.07
CA ASP A 115 -3.91 -8.63 0.45
C ASP A 115 -4.31 -7.28 -0.18
N GLY A 116 -4.86 -7.32 -1.38
CA GLY A 116 -5.27 -6.13 -2.10
C GLY A 116 -6.48 -6.39 -2.99
N LEU A 117 -7.34 -5.39 -3.14
CA LEU A 117 -8.50 -5.47 -4.03
C LEU A 117 -8.35 -4.59 -5.26
N ALA A 118 -8.97 -5.02 -6.35
CA ALA A 118 -9.13 -4.26 -7.57
C ALA A 118 -10.63 -4.07 -7.84
N VAL A 119 -11.05 -2.81 -7.96
CA VAL A 119 -12.38 -2.46 -8.49
C VAL A 119 -12.25 -2.31 -9.99
N VAL A 120 -13.09 -2.97 -10.77
CA VAL A 120 -12.89 -3.12 -12.21
C VAL A 120 -14.19 -2.98 -13.00
N VAL A 121 -14.04 -2.58 -14.25
CA VAL A 121 -15.09 -2.51 -15.27
C VAL A 121 -14.64 -3.24 -16.53
N ALA A 122 -15.59 -3.62 -17.39
CA ALA A 122 -15.27 -4.31 -18.63
C ALA A 122 -14.44 -3.44 -19.59
N LYS A 123 -13.37 -4.03 -20.14
CA LYS A 123 -12.58 -3.48 -21.25
C LYS A 123 -12.87 -4.32 -22.49
N ASN A 124 -13.99 -4.02 -23.12
CA ASN A 124 -14.53 -4.83 -24.22
C ASN A 124 -13.59 -4.87 -25.44
N PRO A 125 -13.34 -6.04 -26.05
CA PRO A 125 -12.59 -6.14 -27.31
C PRO A 125 -13.42 -5.61 -28.50
N GLY A 126 -13.01 -4.48 -29.09
CA GLY A 126 -13.58 -3.93 -30.33
C GLY A 126 -14.24 -2.55 -30.18
N GLU A 127 -14.82 -2.28 -29.02
CA GLU A 127 -15.33 -0.98 -28.56
C GLU A 127 -15.31 -1.05 -27.03
N ASN A 128 -14.80 -0.05 -26.32
CA ASN A 128 -14.69 -0.11 -24.86
C ASN A 128 -16.08 -0.18 -24.18
N GLY A 129 -16.14 -0.62 -22.92
CA GLY A 129 -17.37 -0.55 -22.13
C GLY A 129 -17.74 0.90 -21.78
N ARG A 130 -19.05 1.20 -21.67
CA ARG A 130 -19.55 2.54 -21.29
C ARG A 130 -19.04 2.97 -19.91
N ALA A 131 -18.96 2.02 -18.96
CA ALA A 131 -18.34 2.20 -17.66
C ALA A 131 -16.83 2.53 -17.76
N HIS A 132 -16.10 1.89 -18.70
CA HIS A 132 -14.69 2.19 -18.96
C HIS A 132 -14.50 3.63 -19.44
N ASP A 133 -15.31 4.06 -20.41
CA ASP A 133 -15.18 5.40 -20.97
C ASP A 133 -15.43 6.48 -19.91
N CYS A 134 -16.44 6.29 -19.05
CA CYS A 134 -16.66 7.16 -17.90
C CYS A 134 -15.46 7.16 -16.94
N LEU A 135 -15.07 5.97 -16.47
CA LEU A 135 -14.02 5.79 -15.47
C LEU A 135 -12.67 6.38 -15.89
N THR A 136 -12.36 6.32 -17.18
CA THR A 136 -11.09 6.79 -17.76
C THR A 136 -11.17 8.21 -18.34
N SER A 137 -12.34 8.84 -18.30
CA SER A 137 -12.50 10.25 -18.70
C SER A 137 -11.65 11.18 -17.81
N PRO A 138 -11.17 12.32 -18.32
CA PRO A 138 -10.46 13.31 -17.51
C PRO A 138 -11.29 13.86 -16.33
N GLU A 139 -12.61 13.86 -16.48
CA GLU A 139 -13.59 14.41 -15.54
C GLU A 139 -13.79 13.50 -14.33
N VAL A 140 -13.83 12.18 -14.55
CA VAL A 140 -13.92 11.20 -13.47
C VAL A 140 -12.53 10.66 -13.10
N GLY A 141 -11.79 10.07 -14.03
CA GLY A 141 -10.38 9.69 -13.85
C GLY A 141 -10.13 8.67 -12.73
N GLY A 142 -11.15 7.92 -12.32
CA GLY A 142 -11.17 6.99 -11.18
C GLY A 142 -12.30 7.29 -10.18
N LEU A 143 -12.39 6.52 -9.10
CA LEU A 143 -13.49 6.59 -8.13
C LEU A 143 -13.00 7.00 -6.76
N THR A 144 -13.89 7.60 -5.98
CA THR A 144 -13.66 7.88 -4.55
C THR A 144 -14.37 6.82 -3.70
N LEU A 145 -14.00 6.71 -2.43
CA LEU A 145 -14.69 5.79 -1.53
C LEU A 145 -16.17 6.15 -1.35
N ALA A 146 -16.52 7.44 -1.34
CA ALA A 146 -17.89 7.89 -1.24
C ALA A 146 -18.74 7.48 -2.46
N MET A 147 -18.16 7.54 -3.68
CA MET A 147 -18.80 7.03 -4.89
C MET A 147 -19.06 5.53 -4.79
N LEU A 148 -18.07 4.76 -4.36
CA LEU A 148 -18.21 3.30 -4.21
C LEU A 148 -19.20 2.93 -3.10
N HIS A 149 -19.20 3.68 -1.99
CA HIS A 149 -20.18 3.51 -0.90
C HIS A 149 -21.60 3.70 -1.44
N TRP A 150 -21.85 4.80 -2.15
CA TRP A 150 -23.15 5.05 -2.79
C TRP A 150 -23.53 3.96 -3.81
N MET A 151 -22.60 3.46 -4.63
CA MET A 151 -22.91 2.42 -5.63
C MET A 151 -23.38 1.10 -5.00
N PHE A 152 -22.66 0.61 -3.99
CA PHE A 152 -22.84 -0.76 -3.49
C PHE A 152 -23.83 -0.90 -2.33
N THR A 153 -24.11 0.18 -1.60
CA THR A 153 -25.00 0.16 -0.43
C THR A 153 -26.47 -0.04 -0.77
N ASN A 154 -27.21 -0.67 0.15
CA ASN A 154 -28.66 -0.70 0.19
C ASN A 154 -29.30 0.50 0.90
N TRP A 155 -28.51 1.40 1.47
CA TRP A 155 -29.00 2.59 2.13
C TRP A 155 -29.58 3.62 1.15
N THR A 156 -30.55 4.37 1.65
CA THR A 156 -31.14 5.52 0.95
C THR A 156 -30.19 6.71 0.96
N SER A 157 -30.43 7.67 0.08
CA SER A 157 -29.70 8.95 0.06
C SER A 157 -29.76 9.68 1.41
N GLU A 158 -30.87 9.57 2.15
CA GLU A 158 -31.02 10.16 3.49
C GLU A 158 -30.09 9.48 4.51
N GLN A 159 -30.08 8.14 4.56
CA GLN A 159 -29.18 7.39 5.45
C GLN A 159 -27.70 7.65 5.14
N LEU A 160 -27.35 7.78 3.86
CA LEU A 160 -25.99 8.14 3.45
C LEU A 160 -25.61 9.56 3.90
N GLN A 161 -26.51 10.53 3.75
CA GLN A 161 -26.31 11.90 4.24
C GLN A 161 -26.21 11.95 5.77
N ASP A 162 -27.02 11.18 6.49
CA ASP A 162 -26.97 11.07 7.95
C ASP A 162 -25.67 10.43 8.43
N TYR A 163 -25.17 9.43 7.71
CA TYR A 163 -23.82 8.91 7.91
C TYR A 163 -22.77 10.00 7.64
N GLY A 164 -23.05 10.94 6.75
CA GLY A 164 -22.24 12.13 6.49
C GLY A 164 -21.71 12.23 5.06
N LEU A 165 -22.23 11.45 4.11
CA LEU A 165 -21.93 11.59 2.69
C LEU A 165 -22.49 12.90 2.14
N ASP A 166 -21.62 13.69 1.52
CA ASP A 166 -22.00 14.83 0.69
C ASP A 166 -22.38 14.34 -0.70
N LEU A 167 -23.64 13.93 -0.83
CA LEU A 167 -24.18 13.44 -2.10
C LEU A 167 -24.15 14.49 -3.21
N ALA A 168 -24.14 15.79 -2.91
CA ALA A 168 -24.03 16.82 -3.94
C ALA A 168 -22.65 16.81 -4.63
N SER A 169 -21.62 16.35 -3.92
CA SER A 169 -20.28 16.15 -4.48
C SER A 169 -20.12 14.79 -5.15
N VAL A 170 -20.77 13.75 -4.61
CA VAL A 170 -20.73 12.40 -5.18
C VAL A 170 -21.54 12.30 -6.47
N LEU A 171 -22.70 12.97 -6.51
CA LEU A 171 -23.71 12.90 -7.57
C LEU A 171 -24.02 14.30 -8.12
N PRO A 172 -23.04 14.99 -8.73
CA PRO A 172 -23.23 16.35 -9.21
C PRO A 172 -24.25 16.46 -10.35
N ASN A 173 -24.66 15.34 -10.95
CA ASN A 173 -25.58 15.27 -12.08
C ASN A 173 -26.71 14.25 -11.87
N ASP A 174 -27.09 13.97 -10.60
CA ASP A 174 -28.28 13.17 -10.26
C ASP A 174 -29.53 13.80 -10.90
N ASP A 175 -30.24 13.03 -11.72
CA ASP A 175 -31.47 13.47 -12.40
C ASP A 175 -32.74 13.22 -11.56
N GLY A 176 -32.61 12.53 -10.43
CA GLY A 176 -33.67 12.26 -9.47
C GLY A 176 -34.65 11.16 -9.89
N ASP A 177 -34.33 10.35 -10.88
CA ASP A 177 -35.15 9.19 -11.28
C ASP A 177 -35.00 7.99 -10.33
N GLY A 178 -33.98 8.04 -9.47
CA GLY A 178 -33.70 7.05 -8.44
C GLY A 178 -32.95 5.83 -8.96
N VAL A 179 -32.51 5.79 -10.22
CA VAL A 179 -31.59 4.81 -10.80
C VAL A 179 -30.16 5.29 -10.56
N LYS A 180 -29.28 4.39 -10.13
CA LYS A 180 -27.86 4.69 -9.98
C LYS A 180 -27.20 4.56 -11.34
N GLU A 181 -26.76 5.65 -11.92
CA GLU A 181 -26.20 5.69 -13.26
C GLU A 181 -24.81 6.31 -13.31
N TRP A 182 -24.06 5.98 -14.36
CA TRP A 182 -22.74 6.58 -14.58
C TRP A 182 -22.84 8.09 -14.86
N SER A 183 -23.93 8.53 -15.49
CA SER A 183 -24.30 9.93 -15.72
C SER A 183 -24.44 10.73 -14.43
N ASP A 184 -24.86 10.13 -13.30
CA ASP A 184 -25.02 10.83 -12.02
C ASP A 184 -23.69 11.38 -11.50
N LEU A 185 -22.60 10.67 -11.77
CA LEU A 185 -21.25 11.03 -11.34
C LEU A 185 -20.68 12.21 -12.13
N SER A 186 -21.06 12.35 -13.40
CA SER A 186 -20.57 13.39 -14.31
C SER A 186 -21.39 13.44 -15.60
N TRP A 187 -21.64 14.66 -16.08
CA TRP A 187 -22.25 14.91 -17.41
C TRP A 187 -21.43 14.35 -18.58
N ALA A 188 -20.14 14.05 -18.38
CA ALA A 188 -19.28 13.42 -19.39
C ALA A 188 -19.52 11.90 -19.51
N CYS A 189 -20.24 11.32 -18.57
CA CYS A 189 -20.49 9.89 -18.51
C CYS A 189 -21.78 9.51 -19.24
N PRO A 190 -21.83 8.29 -19.80
CA PRO A 190 -23.01 7.79 -20.47
C PRO A 190 -24.18 7.53 -19.50
N GLU A 191 -25.39 7.84 -19.95
CA GLU A 191 -26.65 7.45 -19.30
C GLU A 191 -26.84 5.94 -19.43
N VAL A 192 -26.34 5.21 -18.43
CA VAL A 192 -26.46 3.76 -18.23
C VAL A 192 -26.51 3.43 -16.75
N PRO A 193 -27.32 2.44 -16.36
CA PRO A 193 -27.31 1.89 -15.02
C PRO A 193 -25.92 1.37 -14.61
N ILE A 194 -25.56 1.63 -13.36
CA ILE A 194 -24.43 1.02 -12.69
C ILE A 194 -24.88 -0.34 -12.13
N ASN A 195 -24.43 -1.40 -12.80
CA ASN A 195 -24.71 -2.76 -12.39
C ASN A 195 -23.55 -3.28 -11.52
N THR A 196 -23.81 -3.49 -10.23
CA THR A 196 -22.79 -3.94 -9.28
C THR A 196 -22.69 -5.46 -9.20
N TYR A 197 -21.45 -5.94 -9.15
CA TYR A 197 -21.09 -7.35 -9.04
C TYR A 197 -20.00 -7.58 -7.99
N GLY A 198 -19.91 -8.77 -7.43
CA GLY A 198 -18.80 -9.14 -6.56
C GLY A 198 -18.96 -10.51 -5.91
N PRO A 199 -18.01 -10.92 -5.07
CA PRO A 199 -18.10 -12.16 -4.31
C PRO A 199 -19.32 -12.22 -3.39
N GLY A 200 -19.76 -13.43 -3.03
CA GLY A 200 -20.79 -13.63 -2.00
C GLY A 200 -20.23 -13.55 -0.58
N SER A 201 -21.12 -13.67 0.40
CA SER A 201 -20.82 -13.41 1.81
C SER A 201 -19.83 -14.39 2.45
N ASP A 202 -19.56 -15.53 1.80
CA ASP A 202 -18.62 -16.54 2.30
C ASP A 202 -17.15 -16.20 1.91
N SER A 203 -16.95 -15.13 1.14
CA SER A 203 -15.64 -14.72 0.63
C SER A 203 -14.96 -13.67 1.51
N GLY A 204 -13.68 -13.87 1.82
CA GLY A 204 -12.87 -12.85 2.51
C GLY A 204 -12.68 -11.55 1.71
N THR A 205 -12.85 -11.61 0.39
CA THR A 205 -12.86 -10.45 -0.52
C THR A 205 -14.12 -9.60 -0.30
N TYR A 206 -15.27 -10.24 -0.05
CA TYR A 206 -16.54 -9.57 0.29
C TYR A 206 -16.42 -8.80 1.60
N ASP A 207 -15.95 -9.46 2.66
CA ASP A 207 -15.74 -8.82 3.97
C ASP A 207 -14.79 -7.63 3.86
N PHE A 208 -13.70 -7.78 3.11
CA PHE A 208 -12.73 -6.71 2.95
C PHE A 208 -13.33 -5.49 2.27
N PHE A 209 -14.00 -5.71 1.14
CA PHE A 209 -14.58 -4.62 0.38
C PHE A 209 -15.62 -3.88 1.23
N ALA A 210 -16.47 -4.63 1.94
CA ALA A 210 -17.48 -4.04 2.82
C ALA A 210 -16.86 -3.25 3.97
N GLU A 211 -15.87 -3.80 4.68
CA GLU A 211 -15.18 -3.10 5.78
C GLU A 211 -14.47 -1.81 5.34
N ALA A 212 -13.95 -1.78 4.11
CA ALA A 212 -13.19 -0.66 3.57
C ALA A 212 -14.06 0.39 2.87
N THR A 213 -15.21 -0.01 2.34
CA THR A 213 -16.06 0.84 1.48
C THR A 213 -17.34 1.27 2.16
N LEU A 214 -17.97 0.37 2.91
CA LEU A 214 -19.23 0.62 3.61
C LEU A 214 -18.95 1.08 5.05
N CYS A 215 -19.99 1.42 5.80
CA CYS A 215 -19.86 1.66 7.23
C CYS A 215 -19.50 0.36 7.95
N LYS A 216 -18.23 0.26 8.37
CA LYS A 216 -17.69 -0.91 9.09
C LYS A 216 -18.57 -1.40 10.25
N ASP A 217 -18.98 -0.51 11.14
CA ASP A 217 -19.76 -0.90 12.33
C ASP A 217 -21.22 -1.27 11.98
N CYS A 218 -21.78 -0.58 10.99
CA CYS A 218 -23.12 -0.82 10.45
C CYS A 218 -23.21 -2.17 9.76
N PHE A 219 -22.20 -2.49 8.96
CA PHE A 219 -22.07 -3.75 8.23
C PHE A 219 -21.78 -4.94 9.16
N ALA A 220 -20.97 -4.72 10.21
CA ALA A 220 -20.76 -5.70 11.26
C ALA A 220 -22.00 -5.94 12.15
N GLY A 221 -23.05 -5.12 12.00
CA GLY A 221 -24.26 -5.19 12.82
C GLY A 221 -24.00 -4.86 14.29
N ASN A 222 -23.03 -3.97 14.57
CA ASN A 222 -22.69 -3.60 15.94
C ASN A 222 -23.84 -2.82 16.60
N GLU A 223 -24.08 -3.09 17.88
CA GLU A 223 -25.14 -2.42 18.64
C GLU A 223 -24.96 -0.89 18.64
N GLY A 224 -26.06 -0.16 18.36
CA GLY A 224 -26.06 1.29 18.30
C GLY A 224 -25.81 1.89 16.91
N TYR A 225 -25.57 1.05 15.88
CA TYR A 225 -25.45 1.47 14.49
C TYR A 225 -26.67 0.99 13.68
N GLU A 226 -27.07 1.78 12.69
CA GLU A 226 -28.05 1.35 11.70
C GLU A 226 -27.43 0.27 10.82
N ALA A 227 -28.17 -0.79 10.49
CA ALA A 227 -27.62 -1.90 9.73
C ALA A 227 -27.45 -1.54 8.25
N GLU A 228 -26.27 -1.82 7.70
CA GLU A 228 -25.96 -1.61 6.28
C GLU A 228 -25.65 -2.94 5.60
N ALA A 229 -26.06 -3.08 4.34
CA ALA A 229 -25.72 -4.23 3.52
C ALA A 229 -25.55 -3.85 2.06
N PHE A 230 -25.14 -4.82 1.24
CA PHE A 230 -25.25 -4.70 -0.21
C PHE A 230 -26.71 -4.71 -0.64
N ALA A 231 -27.04 -3.97 -1.70
CA ALA A 231 -28.38 -3.94 -2.27
C ALA A 231 -28.69 -5.20 -3.08
N TYR A 232 -28.93 -6.36 -2.47
CA TYR A 232 -29.08 -7.62 -3.23
C TYR A 232 -30.22 -7.61 -4.26
N CYS A 233 -29.94 -8.12 -5.47
CA CYS A 233 -31.00 -8.39 -6.45
C CYS A 233 -31.95 -9.50 -5.95
N PRO A 234 -33.22 -9.52 -6.40
CA PRO A 234 -34.14 -10.63 -6.17
C PRO A 234 -33.52 -11.99 -6.54
N SER A 235 -33.72 -12.99 -5.70
CA SER A 235 -33.07 -14.30 -5.84
C SER A 235 -33.44 -15.04 -7.12
N ASP A 236 -34.66 -14.86 -7.63
CA ASP A 236 -35.10 -15.41 -8.91
C ASP A 236 -34.30 -14.82 -10.07
N LYS A 237 -34.08 -13.50 -10.06
CA LYS A 237 -33.28 -12.81 -11.07
C LYS A 237 -31.81 -13.19 -11.00
N HIS A 238 -31.30 -13.36 -9.79
CA HIS A 238 -29.98 -13.89 -9.57
C HIS A 238 -29.80 -15.28 -10.18
N HIS A 239 -30.74 -16.19 -9.90
CA HIS A 239 -30.71 -17.55 -10.44
C HIS A 239 -30.85 -17.61 -11.96
N ASP A 240 -31.69 -16.74 -12.56
CA ASP A 240 -31.83 -16.64 -14.01
C ASP A 240 -30.48 -16.33 -14.68
N LEU A 241 -29.72 -15.37 -14.14
CA LEU A 241 -28.41 -14.99 -14.68
C LEU A 241 -27.35 -16.08 -14.48
N GLU A 242 -27.37 -16.77 -13.35
CA GLU A 242 -26.44 -17.87 -13.05
C GLU A 242 -26.52 -19.03 -14.04
N GLN A 243 -27.70 -19.26 -14.64
CA GLN A 243 -27.91 -20.32 -15.61
C GLN A 243 -27.36 -19.99 -17.01
N LEU A 244 -27.04 -18.73 -17.29
CA LEU A 244 -26.56 -18.29 -18.59
C LEU A 244 -25.06 -18.52 -18.72
N THR A 245 -24.65 -19.07 -19.86
CA THR A 245 -23.25 -19.48 -20.09
C THR A 245 -22.61 -18.84 -21.32
N THR A 246 -23.40 -18.17 -22.17
CA THR A 246 -22.90 -17.46 -23.35
C THR A 246 -22.94 -15.95 -23.11
N GLU A 247 -21.92 -15.24 -23.59
CA GLU A 247 -21.81 -13.79 -23.45
C GLU A 247 -23.02 -13.05 -24.04
N GLY A 248 -23.54 -13.52 -25.18
CA GLY A 248 -24.71 -12.93 -25.83
C GLY A 248 -26.00 -13.08 -25.02
N ASP A 249 -26.24 -14.25 -24.42
CA ASP A 249 -27.42 -14.46 -23.57
C ASP A 249 -27.32 -13.64 -22.28
N ILE A 250 -26.13 -13.59 -21.68
CA ILE A 250 -25.84 -12.77 -20.49
C ILE A 250 -26.11 -11.30 -20.80
N ALA A 251 -25.56 -10.77 -21.91
CA ALA A 251 -25.77 -9.38 -22.32
C ALA A 251 -27.25 -9.07 -22.58
N ALA A 252 -27.97 -9.98 -23.25
CA ALA A 252 -29.41 -9.84 -23.51
C ALA A 252 -30.23 -9.83 -22.21
N TYR A 253 -29.86 -10.66 -21.23
CA TYR A 253 -30.49 -10.66 -19.91
C TYR A 253 -30.23 -9.34 -19.18
N ILE A 254 -28.99 -8.88 -19.13
CA ILE A 254 -28.61 -7.62 -18.46
C ILE A 254 -29.41 -6.46 -19.05
N GLN A 255 -29.55 -6.40 -20.37
CA GLN A 255 -30.25 -5.33 -21.04
C GLN A 255 -31.77 -5.33 -20.79
N SER A 256 -32.40 -6.48 -20.57
CA SER A 256 -33.87 -6.61 -20.63
C SER A 256 -34.54 -7.11 -19.35
N GLN A 257 -33.79 -7.73 -18.44
CA GLN A 257 -34.35 -8.45 -17.29
C GLN A 257 -33.65 -8.14 -15.97
N ARG A 258 -32.41 -7.65 -15.99
CA ARG A 258 -31.69 -7.30 -14.76
C ARG A 258 -32.39 -6.11 -14.05
N PRO A 259 -32.72 -6.23 -12.76
CA PRO A 259 -33.20 -5.10 -11.97
C PRO A 259 -32.09 -4.05 -11.75
N VAL A 260 -32.46 -2.77 -11.72
CA VAL A 260 -31.53 -1.68 -11.40
C VAL A 260 -31.23 -1.60 -9.91
N ASN A 261 -30.16 -0.87 -9.55
CA ASN A 261 -29.77 -0.56 -8.17
C ASN A 261 -29.51 -1.77 -7.29
N CYS A 262 -29.10 -2.89 -7.89
CA CYS A 262 -28.90 -4.11 -7.13
C CYS A 262 -27.59 -4.83 -7.47
N TYR A 263 -27.10 -5.54 -6.47
CA TYR A 263 -25.85 -6.28 -6.38
C TYR A 263 -26.09 -7.76 -6.70
N MET A 264 -25.33 -8.29 -7.66
CA MET A 264 -25.31 -9.71 -8.00
C MET A 264 -23.99 -10.33 -7.57
N HIS A 265 -24.06 -11.45 -6.86
CA HIS A 265 -22.89 -12.08 -6.29
C HIS A 265 -22.59 -13.45 -6.87
N SER A 266 -21.36 -13.94 -6.75
CA SER A 266 -21.03 -15.33 -7.05
C SER A 266 -19.80 -15.75 -6.25
N GLU A 267 -19.76 -17.01 -5.84
CA GLU A 267 -18.56 -17.62 -5.24
C GLU A 267 -17.49 -17.96 -6.28
N SER A 268 -17.80 -17.80 -7.58
CA SER A 268 -16.90 -18.03 -8.70
C SER A 268 -16.43 -16.71 -9.30
N ASP A 269 -15.16 -16.35 -9.06
CA ASP A 269 -14.54 -15.18 -9.68
C ASP A 269 -14.64 -15.21 -11.22
N TYR A 270 -14.60 -16.41 -11.82
CA TYR A 270 -14.75 -16.57 -13.27
C TYR A 270 -16.16 -16.25 -13.75
N GLN A 271 -17.18 -16.62 -12.99
CA GLN A 271 -18.56 -16.27 -13.33
C GLN A 271 -18.78 -14.76 -13.21
N LEU A 272 -18.23 -14.12 -12.17
CA LEU A 272 -18.24 -12.66 -12.04
C LEU A 272 -17.55 -11.98 -13.22
N TYR A 273 -16.40 -12.49 -13.66
CA TYR A 273 -15.72 -12.01 -14.86
C TYR A 273 -16.60 -12.15 -16.11
N GLN A 274 -17.31 -13.27 -16.28
CA GLN A 274 -18.20 -13.48 -17.43
C GLN A 274 -19.37 -12.49 -17.44
N TRP A 275 -20.00 -12.26 -16.29
CA TRP A 275 -21.08 -11.28 -16.17
C TRP A 275 -20.59 -9.86 -16.42
N LEU A 276 -19.47 -9.48 -15.80
CA LEU A 276 -18.89 -8.16 -16.00
C LEU A 276 -18.51 -7.93 -17.46
N SER A 277 -17.87 -8.90 -18.11
CA SER A 277 -17.44 -8.78 -19.52
C SER A 277 -18.60 -8.58 -20.49
N ALA A 278 -19.78 -9.12 -20.16
CA ALA A 278 -20.99 -8.94 -20.95
C ALA A 278 -21.76 -7.65 -20.60
N ASP A 279 -21.34 -6.90 -19.57
CA ASP A 279 -22.02 -5.71 -19.07
C ASP A 279 -21.24 -4.43 -19.37
N THR A 280 -21.72 -3.65 -20.34
CA THR A 280 -21.09 -2.36 -20.69
C THR A 280 -21.18 -1.31 -19.58
N GLY A 281 -22.14 -1.40 -18.66
CA GLY A 281 -22.32 -0.52 -17.51
C GLY A 281 -21.89 -1.14 -16.18
N GLY A 282 -21.34 -2.36 -16.21
CA GLY A 282 -21.02 -3.14 -15.04
C GLY A 282 -19.77 -2.66 -14.30
N ILE A 283 -19.80 -2.82 -12.97
CA ILE A 283 -18.66 -2.65 -12.07
C ILE A 283 -18.58 -3.84 -11.12
N ALA A 284 -17.37 -4.37 -10.92
CA ALA A 284 -17.12 -5.45 -9.96
C ALA A 284 -15.89 -5.16 -9.10
N TYR A 285 -15.66 -5.98 -8.09
CA TYR A 285 -14.40 -6.01 -7.36
C TYR A 285 -13.88 -7.44 -7.20
N PHE A 286 -12.56 -7.58 -7.25
CA PHE A 286 -11.84 -8.85 -7.14
C PHE A 286 -10.64 -8.72 -6.20
N GLY A 287 -10.13 -9.85 -5.73
CA GLY A 287 -8.74 -9.92 -5.26
C GLY A 287 -7.79 -9.48 -6.37
N TYR A 288 -6.81 -8.65 -6.04
CA TYR A 288 -5.89 -8.05 -7.03
C TYR A 288 -5.16 -9.10 -7.84
N ALA A 289 -4.74 -10.22 -7.23
CA ALA A 289 -4.05 -11.29 -7.94
C ALA A 289 -4.91 -11.92 -9.04
N TYR A 290 -6.23 -12.01 -8.84
CA TYR A 290 -7.16 -12.48 -9.86
C TYR A 290 -7.25 -11.47 -11.00
N TYR A 291 -7.53 -10.19 -10.69
CA TYR A 291 -7.55 -9.11 -11.67
C TYR A 291 -6.27 -9.04 -12.51
N ALA A 292 -5.10 -9.23 -11.90
CA ALA A 292 -3.81 -9.15 -12.59
C ALA A 292 -3.68 -10.15 -13.75
N THR A 293 -4.49 -11.22 -13.77
CA THR A 293 -4.56 -12.18 -14.89
C THR A 293 -5.45 -11.72 -16.05
N PHE A 294 -6.28 -10.68 -15.85
CA PHE A 294 -7.26 -10.14 -16.81
C PHE A 294 -7.03 -8.68 -17.20
N THR A 295 -5.81 -8.15 -17.05
CA THR A 295 -5.47 -6.74 -17.36
C THR A 295 -5.70 -6.34 -18.83
N GLY A 296 -5.81 -7.32 -19.74
CA GLY A 296 -6.16 -7.10 -21.14
C GLY A 296 -7.66 -6.91 -21.38
N GLN A 297 -8.50 -7.48 -20.52
CA GLN A 297 -9.96 -7.58 -20.65
C GLN A 297 -10.72 -6.72 -19.65
N LEU A 298 -10.06 -6.31 -18.56
CA LEU A 298 -10.65 -5.50 -17.51
C LEU A 298 -9.87 -4.20 -17.33
N THR A 299 -10.61 -3.13 -17.06
CA THR A 299 -10.04 -1.86 -16.64
C THR A 299 -10.19 -1.72 -15.15
N VAL A 300 -9.10 -1.39 -14.47
CA VAL A 300 -9.12 -1.17 -13.03
C VAL A 300 -9.35 0.30 -12.71
N ALA A 301 -10.22 0.55 -11.74
CA ALA A 301 -10.45 1.87 -11.21
C ALA A 301 -9.26 2.32 -10.37
N ARG A 302 -8.82 3.55 -10.61
CA ARG A 302 -7.96 4.26 -9.68
C ARG A 302 -8.81 4.72 -8.51
N ILE A 303 -8.36 4.47 -7.30
CA ILE A 303 -9.14 4.76 -6.09
C ILE A 303 -8.48 5.91 -5.34
N ALA A 304 -9.26 6.93 -5.02
CA ALA A 304 -8.82 8.00 -4.12
C ALA A 304 -8.65 7.45 -2.70
N SER A 305 -7.58 7.85 -2.03
CA SER A 305 -7.22 7.34 -0.70
C SER A 305 -7.63 8.26 0.45
N ASP A 306 -8.66 9.05 0.28
CA ASP A 306 -9.20 9.95 1.28
C ASP A 306 -10.30 9.28 2.11
N ALA A 307 -10.31 9.61 3.40
CA ALA A 307 -11.39 9.25 4.31
C ALA A 307 -12.54 10.30 4.30
N TYR A 308 -12.60 11.14 3.26
CA TYR A 308 -13.60 12.19 3.16
C TYR A 308 -14.90 11.62 2.58
N LYS A 309 -16.02 12.08 3.13
CA LYS A 309 -17.35 11.68 2.70
C LYS A 309 -17.87 12.53 1.53
N GLY A 310 -17.00 13.17 0.74
CA GLY A 310 -17.39 13.87 -0.50
C GLY A 310 -16.85 15.28 -0.76
N VAL A 311 -16.58 16.15 0.23
CA VAL A 311 -16.38 17.61 -0.08
C VAL A 311 -14.93 18.03 -0.39
N LYS A 312 -13.93 17.16 -0.22
CA LYS A 312 -12.50 17.52 -0.40
C LYS A 312 -11.65 16.34 -0.83
N ASP A 313 -12.14 15.58 -1.79
CA ASP A 313 -11.30 14.60 -2.46
C ASP A 313 -10.41 15.40 -3.42
N THR A 314 -9.27 15.89 -2.93
CA THR A 314 -8.31 16.58 -3.80
C THR A 314 -7.90 15.60 -4.88
N ALA A 315 -7.82 16.05 -6.13
CA ALA A 315 -7.37 15.25 -7.27
C ALA A 315 -5.94 14.66 -7.12
N ASP A 316 -5.28 14.83 -5.97
CA ASP A 316 -4.05 14.17 -5.56
C ASP A 316 -4.39 12.95 -4.68
N ALA A 317 -4.20 11.69 -5.05
CA ALA A 317 -3.84 11.08 -6.31
C ALA A 317 -4.62 9.77 -6.36
N LYS A 318 -5.61 9.64 -7.26
CA LYS A 318 -6.29 8.35 -7.45
C LYS A 318 -5.24 7.31 -7.83
N VAL A 319 -5.04 6.31 -6.98
CA VAL A 319 -3.96 5.34 -7.15
C VAL A 319 -4.50 4.13 -7.87
N GLU A 320 -3.82 3.76 -8.96
CA GLU A 320 -4.07 2.51 -9.65
C GLU A 320 -3.46 1.36 -8.83
N PRO A 321 -4.21 0.27 -8.55
CA PRO A 321 -3.64 -0.87 -7.87
C PRO A 321 -2.63 -1.58 -8.79
N SER A 322 -1.47 -1.86 -8.22
CA SER A 322 -0.41 -2.65 -8.82
C SER A 322 0.30 -3.43 -7.72
N THR A 323 1.06 -4.46 -8.07
CA THR A 323 1.98 -5.13 -7.13
C THR A 323 2.83 -4.12 -6.36
N TYR A 324 3.29 -3.05 -7.02
CA TYR A 324 4.11 -2.02 -6.40
C TYR A 324 3.31 -1.14 -5.42
N THR A 325 2.22 -0.53 -5.89
CA THR A 325 1.39 0.41 -5.09
C THR A 325 0.69 -0.28 -3.91
N ILE A 326 0.37 -1.57 -4.05
CA ILE A 326 -0.15 -2.40 -2.95
C ILE A 326 0.97 -2.68 -1.94
N THR A 327 2.16 -3.09 -2.38
CA THR A 327 3.23 -3.46 -1.45
C THR A 327 3.82 -2.25 -0.71
N ASP A 328 4.11 -1.15 -1.40
CA ASP A 328 4.66 0.07 -0.77
C ASP A 328 3.64 0.79 0.12
N GLY A 329 2.35 0.67 -0.20
CA GLY A 329 1.25 1.26 0.56
C GLY A 329 0.70 2.56 0.01
N SER A 330 1.10 2.97 -1.19
CA SER A 330 0.48 4.11 -1.85
C SER A 330 -0.98 3.82 -2.22
N TYR A 331 -1.34 2.56 -2.49
CA TYR A 331 -2.74 2.13 -2.63
C TYR A 331 -3.29 1.73 -1.26
N SER A 332 -3.62 2.73 -0.44
CA SER A 332 -3.81 2.54 1.01
C SER A 332 -5.20 2.03 1.42
N VAL A 333 -6.23 2.22 0.59
CA VAL A 333 -7.63 1.88 0.91
C VAL A 333 -7.87 0.38 0.87
N TYR A 334 -7.61 -0.24 -0.27
CA TYR A 334 -7.80 -1.67 -0.46
C TYR A 334 -6.49 -2.42 -0.34
N LYS A 335 -5.81 -2.20 0.80
CA LYS A 335 -4.60 -2.94 1.18
C LYS A 335 -4.68 -3.44 2.62
N ARG A 336 -4.37 -4.73 2.84
CA ARG A 336 -4.11 -5.31 4.17
C ARG A 336 -2.79 -6.07 4.18
N ARG A 337 -1.88 -5.70 5.09
CA ARG A 337 -0.62 -6.42 5.27
C ARG A 337 -0.89 -7.74 6.00
N LEU A 338 -0.25 -8.81 5.54
CA LEU A 338 -0.36 -10.14 6.11
C LEU A 338 0.90 -10.42 6.92
N TYR A 339 0.72 -10.75 8.20
CA TYR A 339 1.81 -10.98 9.14
C TYR A 339 1.72 -12.36 9.76
N MET A 340 2.88 -12.97 9.97
CA MET A 340 3.08 -14.09 10.88
C MET A 340 3.97 -13.59 12.03
N ASN A 341 3.48 -13.67 13.25
CA ASN A 341 4.21 -13.20 14.43
C ASN A 341 4.72 -14.42 15.18
N VAL A 342 6.03 -14.62 15.14
CA VAL A 342 6.69 -15.83 15.64
C VAL A 342 7.11 -15.60 17.07
N ASP A 343 6.76 -16.50 17.96
CA ASP A 343 7.31 -16.52 19.30
C ASP A 343 8.85 -16.72 19.26
N ASN A 344 9.60 -15.81 19.87
CA ASN A 344 11.06 -15.81 19.85
C ASN A 344 11.74 -17.05 20.45
N LYS A 345 11.06 -17.88 21.26
CA LYS A 345 11.63 -19.21 21.64
C LYS A 345 11.05 -20.40 20.87
N ALA A 346 10.29 -20.15 19.80
CA ALA A 346 9.83 -21.18 18.87
C ALA A 346 10.68 -21.23 17.57
N TRP A 347 11.66 -20.33 17.40
CA TRP A 347 12.41 -20.18 16.15
C TRP A 347 13.11 -21.44 15.65
N ASP A 348 13.65 -22.28 16.54
CA ASP A 348 14.28 -23.54 16.13
C ASP A 348 13.30 -24.48 15.42
N ARG A 349 12.00 -24.41 15.74
CA ARG A 349 10.93 -25.18 15.08
C ARG A 349 10.37 -24.46 13.86
N VAL A 350 10.19 -23.14 13.94
CA VAL A 350 9.48 -22.34 12.94
C VAL A 350 10.36 -21.90 11.76
N HIS A 351 11.69 -21.79 11.95
CA HIS A 351 12.61 -21.32 10.91
C HIS A 351 12.50 -22.08 9.58
N PRO A 352 12.40 -23.42 9.52
CA PRO A 352 12.20 -24.15 8.26
C PRO A 352 10.91 -23.78 7.55
N TYR A 353 9.83 -23.56 8.31
CA TYR A 353 8.51 -23.21 7.77
C TYR A 353 8.52 -21.84 7.10
N LEU A 354 9.08 -20.83 7.78
CA LEU A 354 9.24 -19.51 7.17
C LEU A 354 10.28 -19.50 6.05
N SER A 355 11.37 -20.25 6.17
CA SER A 355 12.37 -20.36 5.10
C SER A 355 11.77 -20.90 3.81
N TYR A 356 10.88 -21.89 3.91
CA TYR A 356 10.08 -22.36 2.78
C TYR A 356 9.14 -21.28 2.25
N GLY A 357 8.37 -20.62 3.14
CA GLY A 357 7.44 -19.56 2.73
C GLY A 357 8.10 -18.38 1.99
N PHE A 358 9.38 -18.10 2.26
CA PHE A 358 10.18 -17.08 1.58
C PHE A 358 11.11 -17.64 0.47
N SER A 359 10.95 -18.92 0.09
CA SER A 359 11.50 -19.47 -1.14
C SER A 359 10.73 -18.96 -2.37
N ALA A 360 11.23 -19.25 -3.57
CA ALA A 360 10.51 -18.89 -4.81
C ALA A 360 9.16 -19.63 -4.89
N GLU A 361 9.15 -20.90 -4.49
CA GLU A 361 7.97 -21.75 -4.43
C GLU A 361 6.98 -21.25 -3.37
N GLY A 362 7.43 -20.97 -2.15
CA GLY A 362 6.58 -20.44 -1.08
C GLY A 362 5.93 -19.11 -1.45
N GLN A 363 6.68 -18.16 -2.03
CA GLN A 363 6.11 -16.89 -2.48
C GLN A 363 5.18 -17.02 -3.69
N SER A 364 5.40 -18.02 -4.57
CA SER A 364 4.45 -18.31 -5.65
C SER A 364 3.09 -18.76 -5.11
N LEU A 365 3.06 -19.46 -3.96
CA LEU A 365 1.82 -19.89 -3.32
C LEU A 365 1.03 -18.73 -2.73
N VAL A 366 1.69 -17.66 -2.28
CA VAL A 366 1.01 -16.42 -1.82
C VAL A 366 0.15 -15.84 -2.95
N ALA A 367 0.69 -15.82 -4.17
CA ALA A 367 -0.06 -15.39 -5.36
C ALA A 367 -1.18 -16.35 -5.73
N SER A 368 -0.95 -17.67 -5.64
CA SER A 368 -1.97 -18.67 -6.01
C SER A 368 -3.19 -18.65 -5.09
N VAL A 369 -3.04 -18.18 -3.85
CA VAL A 369 -4.17 -18.05 -2.90
C VAL A 369 -4.80 -16.65 -2.92
N GLY A 370 -4.48 -15.81 -3.92
CA GLY A 370 -5.17 -14.54 -4.17
C GLY A 370 -4.45 -13.28 -3.65
N TYR A 371 -3.25 -13.39 -3.09
CA TYR A 371 -2.55 -12.25 -2.48
C TYR A 371 -1.30 -11.80 -3.25
N VAL A 372 -0.78 -10.64 -2.89
CA VAL A 372 0.46 -10.10 -3.46
C VAL A 372 1.65 -10.55 -2.60
N GLY A 373 2.56 -11.31 -3.21
CA GLY A 373 3.83 -11.67 -2.59
C GLY A 373 4.68 -10.46 -2.20
N VAL A 374 5.67 -10.65 -1.34
CA VAL A 374 6.55 -9.55 -0.93
C VAL A 374 7.44 -9.11 -2.10
N ASN A 375 7.68 -7.81 -2.25
CA ASN A 375 8.60 -7.30 -3.27
C ASN A 375 10.07 -7.62 -2.91
N ALA A 376 11.00 -7.46 -3.85
CA ALA A 376 12.41 -7.85 -3.65
C ALA A 376 13.08 -7.20 -2.43
N ALA A 377 12.77 -5.93 -2.15
CA ALA A 377 13.32 -5.22 -1.00
C ALA A 377 12.79 -5.79 0.33
N LEU A 378 11.48 -6.02 0.41
CA LEU A 378 10.84 -6.61 1.58
C LEU A 378 11.24 -8.08 1.77
N LEU A 379 11.40 -8.85 0.69
CA LEU A 379 11.91 -10.22 0.70
C LEU A 379 13.29 -10.30 1.33
N ALA A 380 14.23 -9.42 0.92
CA ALA A 380 15.56 -9.36 1.51
C ALA A 380 15.51 -9.02 3.00
N LYS A 381 14.68 -8.04 3.38
CA LYS A 381 14.47 -7.64 4.78
C LYS A 381 13.89 -8.78 5.64
N MET A 382 12.89 -9.50 5.14
CA MET A 382 12.28 -10.61 5.88
C MET A 382 13.23 -11.79 6.00
N LYS A 383 14.01 -12.11 4.96
CA LYS A 383 15.05 -13.16 5.04
C LYS A 383 16.08 -12.87 6.12
N ILE A 384 16.53 -11.61 6.25
CA ILE A 384 17.43 -11.21 7.34
C ILE A 384 16.78 -11.46 8.70
N ARG A 385 15.53 -11.01 8.91
CA ARG A 385 14.80 -11.23 10.18
C ARG A 385 14.61 -12.72 10.51
N ILE A 386 14.38 -13.56 9.49
CA ILE A 386 14.24 -15.00 9.66
C ILE A 386 15.57 -15.63 10.09
N GLU A 387 16.68 -15.23 9.48
CA GLU A 387 18.02 -15.73 9.83
C GLU A 387 18.50 -15.27 11.21
N GLU A 388 18.05 -14.09 11.69
CA GLU A 388 18.30 -13.63 13.06
C GLU A 388 17.64 -14.51 14.13
N ARG A 389 16.61 -15.28 13.77
CA ARG A 389 15.89 -16.20 14.68
C ARG A 389 15.37 -15.51 15.95
N GLY A 390 14.86 -14.30 15.76
CA GLY A 390 14.25 -13.47 16.80
C GLY A 390 15.27 -12.74 17.65
N ASN A 391 14.93 -11.50 18.00
CA ASN A 391 15.78 -10.66 18.83
C ASN A 391 15.35 -10.71 20.29
N GLU A 392 16.04 -11.52 21.10
CA GLU A 392 15.83 -11.57 22.55
C GLU A 392 16.50 -10.40 23.29
N GLU A 393 17.41 -9.68 22.63
CA GLU A 393 18.17 -8.55 23.19
C GLU A 393 17.53 -7.19 22.89
N ALA A 394 16.50 -7.15 22.04
CA ALA A 394 15.73 -5.94 21.73
C ALA A 394 15.29 -5.23 23.02
N ASP A 395 15.54 -3.93 23.09
CA ASP A 395 15.21 -3.12 24.26
C ASP A 395 13.94 -2.32 23.99
N TYR A 396 13.30 -1.84 25.06
CA TYR A 396 12.17 -0.93 24.88
C TYR A 396 12.65 0.37 24.24
N VAL A 397 11.83 0.94 23.38
CA VAL A 397 12.02 2.31 22.92
C VAL A 397 12.15 3.22 24.14
N SER A 398 13.31 3.83 24.34
CA SER A 398 13.56 4.72 25.46
C SER A 398 12.75 6.01 25.29
N VAL A 399 11.56 6.06 25.90
CA VAL A 399 10.75 7.28 25.96
C VAL A 399 11.23 8.12 27.13
N ALA A 400 12.02 9.17 26.88
CA ALA A 400 12.34 10.16 27.90
C ALA A 400 11.04 10.89 28.32
N PRO A 401 10.73 11.03 29.63
CA PRO A 401 9.62 11.85 30.06
C PRO A 401 9.91 13.33 29.74
N SER A 402 8.92 14.02 29.19
CA SER A 402 8.98 15.43 28.76
C SER A 402 9.08 16.46 29.90
N ASN A 403 9.35 16.03 31.14
CA ASN A 403 9.24 16.84 32.34
C ASN A 403 10.30 16.49 33.41
N CYS A 404 11.58 16.62 33.09
CA CYS A 404 12.65 16.56 34.09
C CYS A 404 13.03 17.99 34.55
N ALA A 405 12.57 18.41 35.74
CA ALA A 405 12.96 19.70 36.33
C ALA A 405 14.33 19.60 37.02
N ILE A 406 15.12 20.67 36.96
CA ILE A 406 16.45 20.73 37.59
C ILE A 406 16.30 20.68 39.12
N GLY A 407 16.90 19.68 39.75
CA GLY A 407 16.98 19.54 41.21
C GLY A 407 15.84 18.76 41.89
N THR A 408 14.96 18.10 41.12
CA THR A 408 13.98 17.15 41.67
C THR A 408 14.53 15.72 41.68
N GLU A 409 14.48 15.08 42.86
CA GLU A 409 14.70 13.64 42.98
C GLU A 409 13.48 12.90 42.43
N LEU A 410 13.68 12.15 41.34
CA LEU A 410 12.71 11.17 40.89
C LEU A 410 12.89 9.89 41.71
N SER A 411 11.88 9.56 42.51
CA SER A 411 11.75 8.24 43.11
C SER A 411 11.08 7.34 42.09
N ALA A 412 11.87 6.55 41.35
CA ALA A 412 11.33 5.46 40.54
C ALA A 412 10.84 4.35 41.49
N VAL A 413 9.54 4.03 41.44
CA VAL A 413 9.02 2.82 42.08
C VAL A 413 9.26 1.66 41.10
N PRO A 414 9.93 0.57 41.49
CA PRO A 414 10.15 -0.56 40.61
C PRO A 414 8.80 -1.17 40.18
N TYR A 415 8.56 -1.33 38.88
CA TYR A 415 7.46 -2.16 38.39
C TYR A 415 7.90 -3.62 38.50
N VAL A 416 7.33 -4.34 39.47
CA VAL A 416 7.49 -5.79 39.60
C VAL A 416 6.18 -6.39 39.10
N ASN A 417 6.23 -7.24 38.06
CA ASN A 417 5.10 -8.09 37.68
C ASN A 417 4.70 -8.94 38.89
N GLN A 418 3.67 -8.52 39.63
CA GLN A 418 3.05 -9.37 40.64
C GLN A 418 2.00 -10.23 39.94
N LEU A 419 2.29 -11.54 39.86
CA LEU A 419 1.31 -12.58 39.53
C LEU A 419 0.16 -12.52 40.56
N PRO A 420 -1.10 -12.82 40.16
CA PRO A 420 -2.23 -12.78 41.09
C PRO A 420 -2.14 -13.95 42.07
N GLY A 421 -1.85 -13.63 43.33
CA GLY A 421 -1.88 -14.55 44.46
C GLY A 421 -2.37 -13.83 45.72
N THR A 422 -3.68 -13.96 45.98
CA THR A 422 -4.39 -13.79 47.25
C THR A 422 -3.85 -12.72 48.22
N HIS A 423 -4.35 -11.49 48.16
CA HIS A 423 -4.64 -10.69 49.36
C HIS A 423 -5.62 -9.55 48.99
N GLU A 424 -6.73 -9.49 49.72
CA GLU A 424 -7.72 -8.41 49.66
C GLU A 424 -7.06 -7.06 50.01
N MET A 425 -7.29 -6.03 49.19
CA MET A 425 -7.04 -4.62 49.56
C MET A 425 -8.28 -3.77 49.23
N GLU A 426 -8.70 -2.97 50.21
CA GLU A 426 -9.83 -2.03 50.18
C GLU A 426 -9.60 -0.81 49.24
N PRO A 427 -10.68 -0.09 48.84
CA PRO A 427 -10.65 0.88 47.75
C PRO A 427 -10.23 2.29 48.19
N GLY A 428 -9.10 2.77 47.66
CA GLY A 428 -8.65 4.16 47.76
C GLY A 428 -8.50 4.80 46.37
N HIS A 429 -9.02 6.01 46.21
CA HIS A 429 -9.18 6.76 44.96
C HIS A 429 -7.97 6.75 44.00
N MET A 430 -8.20 6.35 42.74
CA MET A 430 -7.39 6.80 41.60
C MET A 430 -8.07 7.99 40.92
N ASP A 431 -7.34 9.10 40.80
CA ASP A 431 -7.67 10.24 39.93
C ASP A 431 -7.23 9.87 38.48
N PRO A 432 -8.15 9.87 37.49
CA PRO A 432 -7.85 9.43 36.13
C PRO A 432 -6.92 10.38 35.32
N ASN A 433 -6.52 11.53 35.87
CA ASN A 433 -5.70 12.52 35.14
C ASN A 433 -4.20 12.52 35.45
N ASN A 434 -3.66 11.52 36.18
CA ASN A 434 -2.25 11.52 36.56
C ASN A 434 -1.55 10.17 36.35
N VAL A 435 -1.59 9.66 35.10
CA VAL A 435 -0.87 8.43 34.72
C VAL A 435 0.47 8.79 34.09
N SER A 436 1.49 9.01 34.92
CA SER A 436 2.89 9.03 34.48
C SER A 436 3.66 7.93 35.19
N SER A 437 3.46 6.68 34.77
CA SER A 437 4.27 5.55 35.20
C SER A 437 5.25 5.18 34.10
N CYS A 438 6.52 5.57 34.25
CA CYS A 438 7.63 5.08 33.44
C CYS A 438 8.00 3.66 33.89
N LEU A 439 8.05 2.71 32.95
CA LEU A 439 8.62 1.39 33.14
C LEU A 439 10.14 1.47 32.96
N VAL A 440 10.91 1.15 34.00
CA VAL A 440 12.38 1.03 33.92
C VAL A 440 12.76 -0.36 34.41
N ARG A 441 13.46 -1.14 33.58
CA ARG A 441 14.07 -2.41 33.99
C ARG A 441 15.41 -2.13 34.66
N VAL A 442 15.54 -2.47 35.94
CA VAL A 442 16.85 -2.49 36.62
C VAL A 442 17.52 -3.83 36.29
N LEU A 443 18.62 -3.78 35.53
CA LEU A 443 19.46 -4.94 35.25
C LEU A 443 20.20 -5.34 36.54
N GLY A 444 19.73 -6.40 37.20
CA GLY A 444 20.48 -7.06 38.26
C GLY A 444 21.53 -7.99 37.65
N THR A 445 22.80 -7.67 37.85
CA THR A 445 23.94 -8.52 37.49
C THR A 445 23.86 -9.87 38.20
N GLU A 446 24.21 -10.93 37.48
CA GLU A 446 24.30 -12.31 37.94
C GLU A 446 25.04 -12.47 39.27
N THR A 447 24.40 -13.11 40.26
CA THR A 447 25.11 -13.90 41.26
C THR A 447 24.29 -15.13 41.64
N HIS A 448 24.82 -16.31 41.32
CA HIS A 448 24.39 -17.60 41.85
C HIS A 448 24.29 -17.57 43.38
N ILE A 449 23.11 -17.85 43.95
CA ILE A 449 22.99 -18.28 45.36
C ILE A 449 21.92 -19.35 45.50
N HIS A 450 22.37 -20.60 45.70
CA HIS A 450 21.57 -21.64 46.33
C HIS A 450 21.31 -21.29 47.81
N GLN A 451 20.13 -21.70 48.29
CA GLN A 451 19.70 -21.83 49.70
C GLN A 451 18.81 -20.72 50.30
N ARG A 452 17.82 -21.21 51.06
CA ARG A 452 16.74 -20.51 51.75
C ARG A 452 17.29 -19.49 52.75
N HIS A 453 17.03 -18.19 52.57
CA HIS A 453 16.98 -17.16 53.62
C HIS A 453 16.34 -15.86 53.08
N PRO A 454 15.79 -14.97 53.95
CA PRO A 454 14.92 -13.87 53.55
C PRO A 454 15.65 -12.75 52.78
N LEU A 455 14.93 -12.14 51.83
CA LEU A 455 15.35 -11.10 50.89
C LEU A 455 16.22 -9.99 51.52
N PRO A 456 17.33 -9.56 50.88
CA PRO A 456 18.11 -8.41 51.34
C PRO A 456 17.40 -7.09 50.99
N ARG A 457 17.39 -6.16 51.95
CA ARG A 457 16.93 -4.77 51.73
C ARG A 457 17.95 -4.03 50.85
N PHE A 458 17.54 -3.56 49.68
CA PHE A 458 18.34 -2.68 48.84
C PHE A 458 18.38 -1.25 49.43
N GLY A 459 19.59 -0.71 49.59
CA GLY A 459 19.83 0.67 50.00
C GLY A 459 19.79 1.64 48.82
N ASN A 460 19.31 2.87 49.09
CA ASN A 460 19.18 3.97 48.14
C ASN A 460 20.52 4.35 47.46
N ASN A 461 20.76 3.91 46.21
CA ASN A 461 21.82 4.46 45.37
C ASN A 461 21.24 5.55 44.45
N LYS A 462 21.76 6.79 44.58
CA LYS A 462 21.43 7.95 43.73
C LYS A 462 22.49 8.08 42.61
N ILE A 463 22.05 8.25 41.36
CA ILE A 463 22.93 8.53 40.21
C ILE A 463 22.88 10.04 39.92
N ASN A 464 24.05 10.69 39.76
CA ASN A 464 24.18 12.12 39.44
C ASN A 464 24.61 12.30 37.97
N TYR A 465 23.96 13.21 37.24
CA TYR A 465 24.32 13.57 35.86
C TYR A 465 24.89 15.00 35.77
N THR A 466 25.95 15.21 34.97
CA THR A 466 26.50 16.53 34.59
C THR A 466 26.58 16.66 33.07
N CYS A 467 26.24 17.82 32.50
CA CYS A 467 26.04 17.99 31.06
C CYS A 467 26.96 19.07 30.45
N ALA A 468 27.42 18.86 29.21
CA ALA A 468 28.30 19.76 28.45
C ALA A 468 27.72 20.04 27.04
N ARG A 469 28.07 21.17 26.41
CA ARG A 469 27.52 21.64 25.11
C ARG A 469 28.11 20.91 23.90
N CYS A 470 27.28 20.73 22.85
CA CYS A 470 27.65 20.14 21.56
C CYS A 470 27.43 21.15 20.42
N GLN A 471 28.30 21.10 19.41
CA GLN A 471 28.21 21.97 18.22
C GLN A 471 27.14 21.47 17.24
N PRO A 472 26.59 22.32 16.36
CA PRO A 472 25.65 21.92 15.32
C PRO A 472 26.20 20.75 14.49
N GLY A 473 25.33 19.83 14.10
CA GLY A 473 25.70 18.56 13.48
C GLY A 473 26.30 17.51 14.41
N THR A 474 26.27 17.77 15.72
CA THR A 474 26.56 16.78 16.75
C THR A 474 25.47 16.78 17.81
N PHE A 475 25.19 15.61 18.36
CA PHE A 475 24.22 15.40 19.42
C PHE A 475 24.89 14.67 20.59
N LYS A 476 24.24 14.66 21.75
CA LYS A 476 24.73 13.93 22.91
C LYS A 476 23.59 13.26 23.64
N PHE A 477 23.71 11.96 23.81
CA PHE A 477 22.81 11.17 24.63
C PHE A 477 22.91 11.63 26.10
N LEU A 478 21.76 11.75 26.76
CA LEU A 478 21.65 12.17 28.16
C LEU A 478 22.45 11.28 29.14
N ASP A 479 22.85 10.08 28.69
CA ASP A 479 23.38 9.01 29.53
C ASP A 479 24.90 8.81 29.37
N THR A 480 25.58 9.61 28.51
CA THR A 480 27.02 9.44 28.23
C THR A 480 27.90 10.56 28.82
N PRO A 481 28.83 10.24 29.74
CA PRO A 481 29.79 11.20 30.23
C PRO A 481 31.02 11.18 29.31
N THR A 482 31.07 12.02 28.27
CA THR A 482 32.21 12.96 28.01
C THR A 482 32.33 13.54 26.57
N ALA A 483 31.68 13.03 25.52
CA ALA A 483 31.86 13.57 24.15
C ALA A 483 30.56 13.70 23.32
N CYS A 484 30.53 14.64 22.37
CA CYS A 484 29.45 14.85 21.41
C CYS A 484 29.63 13.93 20.19
N THR A 485 28.56 13.29 19.75
CA THR A 485 28.54 12.34 18.62
C THR A 485 28.03 13.05 17.38
N ARG A 486 28.65 12.83 16.20
CA ARG A 486 28.18 13.45 14.94
C ARG A 486 26.86 12.83 14.48
N CYS A 487 25.97 13.62 13.90
CA CYS A 487 24.74 13.12 13.28
C CYS A 487 25.04 12.12 12.17
N GLU A 488 24.29 11.02 12.13
CA GLU A 488 24.33 10.03 11.06
C GLU A 488 23.81 10.62 9.74
N ALA A 489 24.15 9.98 8.63
CA ALA A 489 23.71 10.40 7.30
C ALA A 489 22.17 10.44 7.21
N GLY A 490 21.61 11.49 6.62
CA GLY A 490 20.16 11.71 6.54
C GLY A 490 19.52 12.36 7.77
N ARG A 491 20.31 12.66 8.82
CA ARG A 491 19.86 13.35 10.04
C ARG A 491 20.57 14.69 10.23
N PHE A 492 19.94 15.61 10.96
CA PHE A 492 20.48 16.94 11.22
C PHE A 492 20.33 17.40 12.68
N SER A 493 21.16 18.38 13.08
CA SER A 493 20.98 19.17 14.29
C SER A 493 21.47 20.60 14.09
N ASP A 494 20.55 21.55 14.21
CA ASP A 494 20.72 22.96 13.85
C ASP A 494 20.97 23.91 15.05
N GLN A 495 20.92 23.41 16.28
CA GLN A 495 21.03 24.23 17.50
C GLN A 495 22.29 23.96 18.34
N ASP A 496 22.89 25.01 18.88
CA ASP A 496 23.87 24.95 19.98
C ASP A 496 23.17 24.46 21.26
N GLY A 497 23.66 23.38 21.87
CA GLY A 497 23.00 22.78 23.04
C GLY A 497 23.07 23.61 24.34
N ARG A 498 21.89 24.03 24.84
CA ARG A 498 21.45 24.48 26.21
C ARG A 498 21.44 25.98 26.59
N GLU A 499 20.27 26.44 27.04
CA GLU A 499 19.82 26.59 28.46
C GLU A 499 18.28 26.74 28.51
N GLY A 500 17.60 26.09 29.47
CA GLY A 500 16.13 26.12 29.58
C GLY A 500 15.67 26.16 31.03
N GLY A 501 16.02 27.23 31.74
CA GLY A 501 15.33 27.59 32.97
C GLY A 501 14.11 28.46 32.65
N VAL A 502 12.89 27.90 32.73
CA VAL A 502 11.70 28.72 32.96
C VAL A 502 11.46 28.76 34.46
N GLY A 503 11.65 29.94 35.05
CA GLY A 503 11.44 30.16 36.47
C GLY A 503 9.98 29.96 36.87
N VAL A 504 9.74 29.08 37.85
CA VAL A 504 8.61 29.22 38.76
C VAL A 504 9.20 29.64 40.10
N GLY A 505 8.91 30.87 40.52
CA GLY A 505 9.36 31.41 41.80
C GLY A 505 8.90 30.52 42.95
N ARG A 506 9.81 30.22 43.89
CA ARG A 506 9.49 29.61 45.18
C ARG A 506 9.18 30.70 46.22
N GLY A 507 8.14 30.42 47.03
CA GLY A 507 7.83 31.06 48.31
C GLY A 507 6.69 32.09 48.22
N GLU A 508 5.69 32.13 49.10
CA GLU A 508 5.73 31.82 50.53
C GLU A 508 4.34 31.48 51.09
N ARG A 509 4.29 30.59 52.09
CA ARG A 509 3.21 30.56 53.08
C ARG A 509 3.55 31.54 54.22
N GLY A 510 2.86 32.69 54.23
CA GLY A 510 2.40 33.41 55.42
C GLY A 510 3.38 34.30 56.20
N LYS A 511 3.17 35.63 56.14
CA LYS A 511 3.01 36.54 57.31
C LYS A 511 2.62 37.97 56.86
N LYS A 512 1.72 38.60 57.62
CA LYS A 512 1.25 40.00 57.46
C LYS A 512 2.38 41.01 57.73
N VAL A 513 2.34 42.19 57.07
CA VAL A 513 2.48 43.59 57.57
C VAL A 513 2.55 44.57 56.36
N GLN A 514 2.38 45.87 56.59
CA GLN A 514 1.67 46.89 55.82
C GLN A 514 2.43 47.67 54.70
N LYS A 515 1.62 48.29 53.82
CA LYS A 515 1.68 49.62 53.14
C LYS A 515 3.00 50.14 52.51
N GLY A 516 2.91 50.48 51.20
CA GLY A 516 3.35 51.80 50.70
C GLY A 516 4.25 51.85 49.46
N ALA A 517 3.77 52.59 48.44
CA ALA A 517 4.50 53.31 47.37
C ALA A 517 5.15 52.55 46.19
N LYS A 518 4.75 52.92 44.97
CA LYS A 518 5.31 52.53 43.66
C LYS A 518 6.13 53.69 43.06
N GLY A 519 7.32 53.40 42.56
CA GLY A 519 8.13 54.26 41.66
C GLY A 519 9.01 53.36 40.76
N SER A 520 8.74 53.40 39.45
CA SER A 520 9.63 53.83 38.33
C SER A 520 10.67 52.80 37.85
N GLN A 521 10.52 52.34 36.58
CA GLN A 521 11.44 52.56 35.42
C GLN A 521 12.78 51.80 35.54
N HIS A 522 13.38 51.08 34.59
CA HIS A 522 13.29 50.72 33.14
C HIS A 522 14.46 49.68 32.94
N PRO A 523 14.90 49.20 31.75
CA PRO A 523 14.29 48.96 30.44
C PRO A 523 14.39 47.47 30.00
N THR A 524 13.75 47.16 28.87
CA THR A 524 13.62 45.87 28.19
C THR A 524 14.78 45.52 27.23
N SER A 525 15.20 44.24 27.19
CA SER A 525 15.45 43.37 26.00
C SER A 525 16.27 42.12 26.41
N PRO A 526 16.29 40.99 25.65
CA PRO A 526 15.34 40.41 24.70
C PRO A 526 14.85 39.01 25.15
N LYS A 527 13.70 38.57 24.62
CA LYS A 527 13.20 37.18 24.72
C LYS A 527 14.07 36.26 23.85
N LEU A 528 14.48 35.10 24.39
CA LEU A 528 15.01 33.97 23.62
C LEU A 528 14.35 32.68 24.15
N THR A 529 13.69 31.96 23.25
CA THR A 529 12.94 30.72 23.44
C THR A 529 13.47 29.72 22.43
N GLU A 530 14.22 28.69 22.84
CA GLU A 530 14.43 27.46 22.04
C GLU A 530 15.14 26.36 22.86
N VAL A 531 14.71 25.10 22.69
CA VAL A 531 15.18 23.90 23.39
C VAL A 531 16.09 23.11 22.46
N GLY A 532 17.37 22.92 22.83
CA GLY A 532 18.33 22.14 22.03
C GLY A 532 18.01 20.64 21.96
N GLN A 533 18.33 20.01 20.82
CA GLN A 533 18.04 18.60 20.48
C GLN A 533 18.90 17.57 21.25
N SER A 534 18.26 16.52 21.80
CA SER A 534 18.92 15.34 22.40
C SER A 534 19.21 14.21 21.40
N THR A 535 18.67 14.32 20.18
CA THR A 535 18.85 13.41 19.05
C THR A 535 18.89 14.20 17.75
N CYS A 536 19.56 13.70 16.72
CA CYS A 536 19.50 14.34 15.40
C CYS A 536 18.13 14.09 14.74
N GLY A 537 17.47 15.17 14.35
CA GLY A 537 16.22 15.14 13.60
C GLY A 537 16.40 14.45 12.24
N LEU A 538 15.34 13.82 11.73
CA LEU A 538 15.33 13.27 10.37
C LEU A 538 15.10 14.40 9.38
N CYS A 539 15.76 14.36 8.23
CA CYS A 539 15.32 15.18 7.10
C CYS A 539 14.12 14.52 6.44
N ASP A 540 12.99 15.22 6.38
CA ASP A 540 11.76 14.67 5.83
C ASP A 540 11.91 14.21 4.37
N VAL A 541 10.90 13.47 3.91
CA VAL A 541 10.75 13.09 2.50
C VAL A 541 10.89 14.33 1.62
N GLY A 542 11.69 14.22 0.55
CA GLY A 542 12.08 15.36 -0.28
C GLY A 542 13.22 16.23 0.24
N TYR A 543 13.81 15.96 1.42
CA TYR A 543 14.91 16.76 1.97
C TYR A 543 16.13 15.92 2.36
N GLU A 544 17.34 16.33 1.98
CA GLU A 544 18.60 15.69 2.35
C GLU A 544 19.36 16.45 3.45
N ALA A 545 20.13 15.73 4.26
CA ALA A 545 20.94 16.34 5.31
C ALA A 545 22.22 16.96 4.73
N VAL A 546 22.43 18.26 4.97
CA VAL A 546 23.65 18.98 4.61
C VAL A 546 24.57 18.98 5.83
N ASN A 547 25.68 18.23 5.74
CA ASN A 547 26.72 18.15 6.78
C ASN A 547 26.20 17.79 8.19
N GLY A 548 25.01 17.20 8.29
CA GLY A 548 24.34 16.93 9.56
C GLY A 548 23.84 18.17 10.30
N THR A 549 23.90 19.37 9.72
CA THR A 549 23.54 20.62 10.40
C THR A 549 22.17 21.14 10.02
N SER A 550 21.70 20.83 8.80
CA SER A 550 20.41 21.34 8.30
C SER A 550 19.86 20.41 7.22
N CYS A 551 18.56 20.47 6.96
CA CYS A 551 17.95 19.80 5.81
C CYS A 551 17.84 20.76 4.62
N ARG A 552 18.16 20.28 3.43
CA ARG A 552 17.98 21.00 2.17
C ARG A 552 17.03 20.21 1.28
N ALA A 553 16.10 20.92 0.63
CA ALA A 553 15.20 20.32 -0.34
C ALA A 553 15.98 19.65 -1.47
N CYS A 554 15.51 18.49 -1.94
CA CYS A 554 15.97 17.93 -3.19
C CYS A 554 15.68 18.94 -4.30
N GLU A 555 16.72 19.30 -5.04
CA GLU A 555 16.58 20.19 -6.19
C GLU A 555 15.79 19.49 -7.31
N PRO A 556 15.17 20.25 -8.24
CA PRO A 556 14.54 19.67 -9.42
C PRO A 556 15.47 18.66 -10.13
N GLY A 557 14.88 17.57 -10.61
CA GLY A 557 15.59 16.44 -11.19
C GLY A 557 16.02 15.38 -10.17
N PHE A 558 15.82 15.65 -8.87
CA PHE A 558 16.11 14.73 -7.77
C PHE A 558 14.88 14.57 -6.85
N TYR A 559 14.82 13.47 -6.12
CA TYR A 559 13.74 13.15 -5.19
C TYR A 559 14.27 12.38 -3.98
N LYS A 560 13.48 12.27 -2.92
CA LYS A 560 13.79 11.40 -1.77
C LYS A 560 12.51 10.82 -1.20
N SER A 561 12.33 9.51 -1.31
CA SER A 561 11.11 8.81 -0.92
C SER A 561 11.03 8.40 0.55
N GLU A 562 12.12 8.47 1.30
CA GLU A 562 12.19 8.02 2.69
C GLU A 562 12.86 9.07 3.58
N ALA A 563 12.30 9.36 4.76
CA ALA A 563 12.85 10.36 5.69
C ALA A 563 14.25 9.98 6.25
N ALA A 564 14.60 8.69 6.30
CA ALA A 564 15.89 8.22 6.79
C ALA A 564 17.00 8.10 5.71
N ALA A 565 16.68 8.32 4.43
CA ALA A 565 17.69 8.22 3.37
C ALA A 565 18.72 9.36 3.47
N ALA A 566 19.98 9.06 3.14
CA ALA A 566 21.09 10.00 3.35
C ALA A 566 21.10 11.20 2.38
N THR A 567 20.75 10.97 1.11
CA THR A 567 20.91 11.93 0.01
C THR A 567 19.72 11.87 -0.93
N CYS A 568 19.50 12.95 -1.68
CA CYS A 568 18.53 12.96 -2.77
C CYS A 568 19.01 12.07 -3.93
N SER A 569 18.09 11.31 -4.51
CA SER A 569 18.33 10.43 -5.65
C SER A 569 17.91 11.14 -6.95
N PRO A 570 18.70 11.07 -8.03
CA PRO A 570 18.27 11.61 -9.32
C PRO A 570 17.05 10.83 -9.84
N CYS A 571 16.17 11.49 -10.58
CA CYS A 571 15.12 10.81 -11.32
C CYS A 571 15.74 9.76 -12.25
N THR A 572 15.24 8.53 -12.22
CA THR A 572 15.66 7.52 -13.19
C THR A 572 15.20 7.91 -14.60
N ALA A 573 15.89 7.42 -15.63
CA ALA A 573 15.48 7.67 -17.01
C ALA A 573 14.01 7.24 -17.24
N GLY A 574 13.29 8.03 -18.04
CA GLY A 574 11.85 7.93 -18.23
C GLY A 574 11.03 8.75 -17.23
N LYS A 575 11.65 9.29 -16.18
CA LYS A 575 11.00 10.11 -15.17
C LYS A 575 11.64 11.50 -15.08
N PHE A 576 10.86 12.47 -14.60
CA PHE A 576 11.30 13.83 -14.38
C PHE A 576 10.76 14.38 -13.06
N ASN A 577 11.40 15.43 -12.57
CA ASN A 577 10.88 16.23 -11.47
C ASN A 577 11.22 17.71 -11.69
N ASN A 578 10.22 18.57 -11.87
CA ASN A 578 10.41 20.02 -12.05
C ASN A 578 10.31 20.82 -10.75
N GLN A 579 10.03 20.19 -9.62
CA GLN A 579 9.80 20.86 -8.34
C GLN A 579 10.85 20.47 -7.30
N SER A 580 11.12 21.38 -6.37
CA SER A 580 11.96 21.07 -5.20
C SER A 580 11.17 20.23 -4.18
N ALA A 581 11.89 19.58 -3.27
CA ALA A 581 11.31 18.88 -2.10
C ALA A 581 10.37 17.71 -2.41
N GLN A 582 10.58 17.01 -3.54
CA GLN A 582 9.66 15.95 -3.97
C GLN A 582 10.00 14.58 -3.39
N ALA A 583 8.93 13.84 -3.07
CA ALA A 583 8.98 12.46 -2.60
C ALA A 583 9.28 11.44 -3.70
N SER A 584 9.02 11.81 -4.96
CA SER A 584 9.13 10.91 -6.12
C SER A 584 9.30 11.73 -7.42
N CYS A 585 9.65 11.04 -8.50
CA CYS A 585 9.65 11.61 -9.86
C CYS A 585 8.45 11.11 -10.66
N SER A 586 7.89 11.99 -11.49
CA SER A 586 6.77 11.71 -12.38
C SER A 586 7.25 11.05 -13.67
N PHE A 587 6.45 10.17 -14.28
CA PHE A 587 6.77 9.59 -15.58
C PHE A 587 6.52 10.59 -16.71
N CYS A 588 7.31 10.48 -17.78
CA CYS A 588 6.95 11.10 -19.05
C CYS A 588 5.79 10.37 -19.71
N GLY A 589 4.80 11.12 -20.18
CA GLY A 589 3.69 10.56 -20.95
C GLY A 589 4.14 9.98 -22.30
N PRO A 590 3.29 9.17 -22.97
CA PRO A 590 3.56 8.68 -24.31
C PRO A 590 3.90 9.82 -25.28
N GLY A 591 4.84 9.59 -26.18
CA GLY A 591 5.38 10.59 -27.10
C GLY A 591 6.55 11.40 -26.52
N PHE A 592 6.84 11.24 -25.22
CA PHE A 592 7.90 11.97 -24.55
C PHE A 592 8.89 11.03 -23.85
N PHE A 593 10.13 11.48 -23.73
CA PHE A 593 11.21 10.78 -23.03
C PHE A 593 11.91 11.70 -22.04
N ALA A 594 12.64 11.11 -21.08
CA ALA A 594 13.51 11.85 -20.18
C ALA A 594 14.80 11.06 -19.90
N PRO A 595 15.98 11.65 -20.12
CA PRO A 595 17.23 11.12 -19.56
C PRO A 595 17.22 11.12 -18.02
N GLY A 596 18.12 10.36 -17.38
CA GLY A 596 18.25 10.37 -15.91
C GLY A 596 18.57 11.77 -15.37
N GLY A 597 17.95 12.15 -14.25
CA GLY A 597 18.10 13.46 -13.59
C GLY A 597 17.33 14.60 -14.27
N SER A 598 16.40 14.30 -15.19
CA SER A 598 15.69 15.34 -15.93
C SER A 598 14.71 16.12 -15.07
N THR A 599 14.63 17.43 -15.34
CA THR A 599 13.62 18.32 -14.74
C THR A 599 12.37 18.45 -15.58
N GLN A 600 12.34 17.88 -16.78
CA GLN A 600 11.22 17.95 -17.71
C GLN A 600 11.24 16.77 -18.68
N CYS A 601 10.12 16.55 -19.36
CA CYS A 601 10.03 15.60 -20.45
C CYS A 601 10.30 16.27 -21.79
N PHE A 602 10.97 15.55 -22.69
CA PHE A 602 11.30 16.00 -24.03
C PHE A 602 10.44 15.24 -25.04
N ALA A 603 9.79 15.94 -25.96
CA ALA A 603 9.02 15.30 -27.01
C ALA A 603 9.94 14.56 -27.98
N CYS A 604 9.55 13.37 -28.44
CA CYS A 604 10.31 12.66 -29.44
C CYS A 604 10.36 13.44 -30.76
N PRO A 605 11.55 13.64 -31.36
CA PRO A 605 11.68 14.36 -32.61
C PRO A 605 10.93 13.63 -33.74
N LEU A 606 10.80 14.29 -34.90
CA LEU A 606 10.22 13.64 -36.07
C LEU A 606 10.97 12.33 -36.37
N ASN A 607 10.20 11.33 -36.80
CA ASN A 607 10.65 10.00 -37.13
C ASN A 607 11.17 9.15 -35.93
N GLU A 608 10.95 9.62 -34.70
CA GLU A 608 11.11 8.80 -33.49
C GLU A 608 9.84 8.81 -32.63
N ILE A 609 9.63 7.74 -31.85
CA ILE A 609 8.44 7.53 -31.04
C ILE A 609 8.79 7.11 -29.62
N ALA A 610 7.90 7.45 -28.68
CA ALA A 610 7.87 6.87 -27.34
C ALA A 610 6.48 6.25 -27.14
N PRO A 611 6.30 4.96 -27.45
CA PRO A 611 4.96 4.35 -27.49
C PRO A 611 4.37 4.16 -26.09
N VAL A 612 5.19 4.08 -25.05
CA VAL A 612 4.78 3.83 -23.68
C VAL A 612 5.20 4.97 -22.74
N PRO A 613 4.42 5.24 -21.68
CA PRO A 613 4.86 6.15 -20.62
C PRO A 613 6.17 5.68 -20.00
N GLY A 614 7.01 6.61 -19.57
CA GLY A 614 8.29 6.29 -18.93
C GLY A 614 9.40 5.90 -19.88
N SER A 615 9.30 6.25 -21.16
CA SER A 615 10.35 5.97 -22.14
C SER A 615 11.65 6.72 -21.78
N ALA A 616 12.75 5.98 -21.62
CA ALA A 616 14.07 6.55 -21.31
C ALA A 616 14.70 7.27 -22.50
N ALA A 617 14.32 6.87 -23.71
CA ALA A 617 14.74 7.44 -24.99
C ALA A 617 13.65 7.18 -26.04
N CYS A 618 13.72 7.90 -27.15
CA CYS A 618 12.85 7.67 -28.29
C CYS A 618 13.37 6.53 -29.16
N SER A 619 12.45 5.84 -29.82
CA SER A 619 12.69 4.72 -30.72
C SER A 619 12.49 5.15 -32.17
N TYR A 620 13.44 4.81 -33.04
CA TYR A 620 13.40 5.15 -34.46
C TYR A 620 12.32 4.38 -35.23
N CYS A 621 11.62 5.04 -36.15
CA CYS A 621 10.52 4.43 -36.90
C CYS A 621 10.91 3.41 -37.98
N GLY A 622 12.17 3.38 -38.41
CA GLY A 622 12.62 2.51 -39.51
C GLY A 622 12.36 3.10 -40.90
N GLU A 623 12.93 2.46 -41.93
CA GLU A 623 12.75 2.85 -43.33
C GLU A 623 11.30 2.68 -43.80
N GLY A 624 10.79 3.54 -44.67
CA GLY A 624 9.40 3.51 -45.15
C GLY A 624 8.35 4.00 -44.14
N PHE A 625 8.76 4.33 -42.90
CA PHE A 625 7.90 4.89 -41.85
C PHE A 625 8.39 6.26 -41.40
N THR A 626 7.48 7.11 -40.98
CA THR A 626 7.75 8.44 -40.39
C THR A 626 6.76 8.71 -39.28
N THR A 627 7.01 9.73 -38.47
CA THR A 627 5.96 10.29 -37.62
C THR A 627 5.25 11.43 -38.33
N VAL A 628 4.01 11.70 -37.90
CA VAL A 628 3.19 12.80 -38.44
C VAL A 628 3.52 14.14 -37.78
N GLN A 629 4.05 14.10 -36.54
CA GLN A 629 4.46 15.27 -35.77
C GLN A 629 5.46 14.88 -34.67
N VAL A 630 6.11 15.90 -34.10
CA VAL A 630 6.94 15.76 -32.88
C VAL A 630 6.07 15.25 -31.73
N GLY A 631 6.61 14.35 -30.91
CA GLY A 631 5.89 13.74 -29.79
C GLY A 631 4.93 12.61 -30.19
N SER A 632 5.15 11.98 -31.34
CA SER A 632 4.29 10.87 -31.79
C SER A 632 4.52 9.60 -30.95
N THR A 633 3.44 8.84 -30.75
CA THR A 633 3.46 7.54 -30.04
C THR A 633 3.57 6.35 -30.99
N ALA A 634 3.35 6.57 -32.29
CA ALA A 634 3.34 5.52 -33.29
C ALA A 634 3.93 6.00 -34.62
N CYS A 635 4.52 5.06 -35.34
CA CYS A 635 5.08 5.27 -36.66
C CYS A 635 4.01 5.05 -37.72
N SER A 636 3.93 5.97 -38.68
CA SER A 636 3.03 5.93 -39.82
C SER A 636 3.78 5.57 -41.09
N ARG A 637 3.20 4.71 -41.93
CA ARG A 637 3.78 4.38 -43.25
C ARG A 637 3.74 5.60 -44.16
N CYS A 638 4.76 5.77 -44.99
CA CYS A 638 4.68 6.75 -46.08
C CYS A 638 3.48 6.44 -46.98
N ARG A 639 2.70 7.46 -47.34
CA ARG A 639 1.52 7.27 -48.19
C ARG A 639 1.95 6.89 -49.62
N ALA A 640 1.04 6.26 -50.36
CA ALA A 640 1.28 5.98 -51.78
C ALA A 640 1.65 7.27 -52.53
N GLY A 641 2.68 7.20 -53.38
CA GLY A 641 3.28 8.37 -54.03
C GLY A 641 4.44 8.99 -53.27
N SER A 642 4.89 8.39 -52.16
CA SER A 642 6.03 8.86 -51.38
C SER A 642 6.84 7.69 -50.80
N TYR A 643 8.14 7.90 -50.63
CA TYR A 643 9.10 6.92 -50.11
C TYR A 643 9.97 7.54 -49.01
N ARG A 644 10.68 6.72 -48.24
CA ARG A 644 11.64 7.20 -47.24
C ARG A 644 12.72 6.18 -46.95
N SER A 645 13.98 6.57 -47.14
CA SER A 645 15.14 5.76 -46.80
C SER A 645 15.76 6.26 -45.48
N VAL A 646 16.43 7.41 -45.55
CA VAL A 646 17.13 8.05 -44.43
C VAL A 646 16.64 9.47 -44.16
N GLU A 647 15.82 10.04 -45.05
CA GLU A 647 15.30 11.40 -44.94
C GLU A 647 14.41 11.56 -43.69
N PRO A 648 14.31 12.74 -43.06
CA PRO A 648 13.54 12.90 -41.81
C PRO A 648 12.01 12.78 -41.99
N GLN A 649 11.53 12.81 -43.22
CA GLN A 649 10.10 12.75 -43.59
C GLN A 649 9.95 12.06 -44.95
N CYS A 650 8.73 11.61 -45.27
CA CYS A 650 8.45 10.99 -46.56
C CYS A 650 8.71 11.96 -47.72
N VAL A 651 9.53 11.51 -48.67
CA VAL A 651 9.85 12.23 -49.90
C VAL A 651 8.83 11.87 -50.96
N ARG A 652 8.24 12.87 -51.63
CA ARG A 652 7.34 12.62 -52.76
C ARG A 652 8.12 12.06 -53.95
N CYS A 653 7.50 11.12 -54.66
CA CYS A 653 8.05 10.66 -55.92
C CYS A 653 8.21 11.83 -56.92
N PRO A 654 9.26 11.82 -57.76
CA PRO A 654 9.38 12.76 -58.86
C PRO A 654 8.15 12.69 -59.77
N GLU A 655 7.51 13.82 -60.04
CA GLU A 655 6.36 13.84 -60.96
C GLU A 655 6.76 13.35 -62.36
N PRO A 656 5.95 12.54 -63.06
CA PRO A 656 4.58 12.11 -62.71
C PRO A 656 4.48 10.76 -61.97
N LYS A 657 5.55 10.25 -61.35
CA LYS A 657 5.61 8.91 -60.77
C LYS A 657 4.90 8.80 -59.43
N THR A 658 4.53 7.57 -59.06
CA THR A 658 3.90 7.23 -57.78
C THR A 658 4.40 5.88 -57.26
N THR A 659 4.10 5.51 -56.01
CA THR A 659 4.39 4.17 -55.47
C THR A 659 3.14 3.31 -55.50
N ALA A 660 3.29 2.01 -55.78
CA ALA A 660 2.16 1.08 -55.86
C ALA A 660 1.59 0.68 -54.48
N PHE A 661 2.35 0.93 -53.40
CA PHE A 661 2.00 0.57 -52.04
C PHE A 661 2.47 1.65 -51.05
N GLN A 662 1.92 1.61 -49.83
CA GLN A 662 2.35 2.47 -48.72
C GLN A 662 3.62 1.93 -48.07
N GLY A 663 4.48 2.83 -47.59
CA GLY A 663 5.73 2.49 -46.90
C GLY A 663 6.88 2.14 -47.84
N ALA A 664 6.89 2.68 -49.05
CA ALA A 664 8.02 2.56 -49.97
C ALA A 664 9.31 3.12 -49.34
N VAL A 665 10.45 2.50 -49.67
CA VAL A 665 11.73 2.79 -49.00
C VAL A 665 12.67 3.54 -49.93
N LEU A 666 12.74 3.14 -51.19
CA LEU A 666 13.70 3.66 -52.14
C LEU A 666 13.00 4.48 -53.23
N VAL A 667 13.71 5.44 -53.82
CA VAL A 667 13.21 6.18 -54.99
C VAL A 667 12.92 5.25 -56.18
N GLY A 668 13.58 4.08 -56.24
CA GLY A 668 13.29 3.04 -57.23
C GLY A 668 11.89 2.43 -57.11
N ASP A 669 11.21 2.58 -55.97
CA ASP A 669 9.81 2.16 -55.78
C ASP A 669 8.83 3.13 -56.46
N CYS A 670 9.30 4.30 -56.92
CA CYS A 670 8.52 5.26 -57.70
C CYS A 670 8.40 4.79 -59.16
N VAL A 671 7.22 4.29 -59.52
CA VAL A 671 6.88 3.77 -60.84
C VAL A 671 5.91 4.69 -61.57
N CYS A 672 5.75 4.47 -62.87
CA CYS A 672 4.73 5.20 -63.63
C CYS A 672 3.31 4.83 -63.14
N PRO A 673 2.38 5.80 -63.10
CA PRO A 673 0.99 5.53 -62.75
C PRO A 673 0.37 4.45 -63.66
N ALA A 674 -0.70 3.82 -63.18
CA ALA A 674 -1.43 2.83 -63.96
C ALA A 674 -1.84 3.40 -65.34
N GLY A 675 -1.60 2.63 -66.40
CA GLY A 675 -1.83 3.07 -67.79
C GLY A 675 -0.65 3.79 -68.44
N GLN A 676 0.51 3.90 -67.75
CA GLN A 676 1.73 4.48 -68.31
C GLN A 676 2.93 3.52 -68.13
N TYR A 677 3.91 3.63 -69.03
CA TYR A 677 5.18 2.88 -68.99
C TYR A 677 6.39 3.83 -69.07
N LEU A 678 7.54 3.38 -68.58
CA LEU A 678 8.80 4.10 -68.69
C LEU A 678 9.35 3.90 -70.12
N ARG A 679 9.42 4.97 -70.91
CA ARG A 679 9.81 4.88 -72.33
C ARG A 679 11.29 4.60 -72.54
N ASP A 680 12.15 5.08 -71.64
CA ASP A 680 13.60 4.93 -71.72
C ASP A 680 14.06 3.74 -70.87
N GLY A 681 13.92 2.53 -71.40
CA GLY A 681 14.44 1.33 -70.77
C GLY A 681 15.94 1.16 -70.99
N LEU A 682 16.67 0.90 -69.90
CA LEU A 682 17.89 0.06 -69.86
C LEU A 682 19.20 0.65 -70.41
N ALA A 683 19.60 1.85 -69.96
CA ALA A 683 21.00 2.26 -70.00
C ALA A 683 21.55 2.49 -68.58
N GLY A 684 21.62 1.39 -67.80
CA GLY A 684 22.34 1.33 -66.52
C GLY A 684 21.45 1.00 -65.33
N ASP A 685 21.81 -0.05 -64.59
CA ASP A 685 21.21 -0.52 -63.33
C ASP A 685 21.41 0.47 -62.16
N SER A 686 21.39 1.77 -62.44
CA SER A 686 21.52 2.81 -61.41
C SER A 686 20.14 3.29 -60.99
N VAL A 687 19.94 3.38 -59.69
CA VAL A 687 18.72 3.91 -59.03
C VAL A 687 18.36 5.31 -59.55
N GLU A 688 19.35 6.08 -60.01
CA GLU A 688 19.21 7.42 -60.58
C GLU A 688 18.53 7.44 -61.96
N ALA A 689 18.80 6.46 -62.83
CA ALA A 689 18.19 6.37 -64.16
C ALA A 689 16.69 6.01 -64.09
N MET A 690 16.32 5.16 -63.13
CA MET A 690 14.92 4.83 -62.85
C MET A 690 14.15 6.01 -62.26
N ALA A 691 14.81 6.89 -61.50
CA ALA A 691 14.20 8.09 -60.93
C ALA A 691 13.93 9.20 -61.97
N SER A 692 14.77 9.35 -63.01
CA SER A 692 14.70 10.48 -63.96
C SER A 692 13.92 10.25 -65.27
N GLY A 693 13.55 9.01 -65.63
CA GLY A 693 12.87 8.73 -66.90
C GLY A 693 11.40 9.19 -66.95
N ASN A 694 10.90 9.55 -68.15
CA ASN A 694 9.53 10.02 -68.35
C ASN A 694 8.51 8.89 -68.51
N CYS A 695 7.33 9.09 -67.93
CA CYS A 695 6.19 8.18 -68.11
C CYS A 695 5.42 8.52 -69.38
N THR A 696 5.11 7.49 -70.19
CA THR A 696 4.37 7.61 -71.45
C THR A 696 3.11 6.75 -71.37
N GLU A 697 1.99 7.24 -71.88
CA GLU A 697 0.73 6.45 -71.90
C GLU A 697 0.87 5.18 -72.73
N CYS A 698 0.31 4.09 -72.21
CA CYS A 698 0.09 2.86 -72.95
C CYS A 698 -0.97 3.15 -74.04
N GLY A 699 -0.53 3.16 -75.30
CA GLY A 699 -1.40 3.38 -76.45
C GLY A 699 -2.34 2.22 -76.77
#